data_AF-A0A673K1G8-F1
#
_entry.id   AF-A0A673K1G8-F1
#
_cell.length_a   1.000
_cell.length_b   1.000
_cell.length_c   1.000
_cell.angle_alpha   90.00
_cell.angle_beta   90.00
_cell.angle_gamma   90.00
#
_symmetry.space_group_name_H-M   'P 1'
#
loop_
_entity.id
_entity.type
_entity.pdbx_description
1 polymer ?
#
loop_
_entity_poly.entity_id
_entity_poly.type
_entity_poly.pdbx_seq_one_letter_code
_entity_poly.pdbx_strand_id
1 'polypeptide(L)'
;RFCSRTDVLTFSFRICWYNSEFIVPSMMASRPGPDAAKQAQTTIKCTILNYQSPTTGLFPVKTCSTCKEAKVRDSLYCAASIWALALAYRHIDDDMGHTHELEHSAIKCMRGIMYCYMRQSDKVEKFKQDPSPSTCLHSIFNVQTGDEVYSYEEYSHLQIDALSLFLLYLVEIICSGLQIIYNTDEVSFIQNLVFCVERAYRVPDFGMWERGSKYNNGSTELHSSSVGLAKAALEAINGFNLFGNQGCSWSVIFVDLDAHNRNRQTLCSLLPRESRSHNTDSALLPCISYPAFAVDDDALYSQTLDKIVRKLKGKYGFKRFLRDGYRTANEDKNRRHYKPAEMKLSDGIECEFPLFFIYMMIDGVFRGNPAQVKEYQELLEAVIFQSFEGHAVIPKYYYVPADFVEAEQKNHGSQKRFPSNSGRDGMLFLWGQALYNIAKLLVDGLISPKDIDPIHRYVPRQDQRNVSMRYSNQVSCITSLSLMHNLLQALAEAYHFLAINKKLGLSGRPERPVGCIGTCKIYRILGKTVVCYPIVFDLSDFYLSQDVMLLIDDIKNALQFIKQYWKMPGRPLFLALIREDNIKGSRFNPILDMLASFKKGNIGGVKVHVDRLQVHLPFPIASILPLCSFCRIPEFKSFEELELPKHSKVKRQTSTPNASDLEEQPEINTEEWLHKSTFEILQKFNDCDCLASQAQLASILLKKEGPDFFDRNGIISLLYCVVFTRSIVRLAASLLTKLVDSLAPSITSVLVHGKQVTLGLFGHEEIVISNPLSPGVIKDIIYSKCSPHGEREAVLQQELVIHIGWIISNNPELFSGMLKIRVGWIVQAMKHELKIRAGDMPPQDIYQMSPSDVKQLLLDVLQPQQTGRSWLNRRQIDGSLNRTPLGFYDRVWQILERTHNGIMVGGKHLPQQPTLSDMTMYEMNFSLLVEDTLKNIVLPEYRQIIVELLMVVSIVLERNPELEFQEAVDLDRLVKDTFADFQKDRSRLDGSEKQDNMEAFYNTPALGKRGTSSYLTKAVMIQLLQGEVKPSKDDPCSVS
;
A
#
# COMPACT_ATOMS: atom_id res chain seq x y z
N ARG A 1 -56.35 26.02 -31.17
CA ARG A 1 -57.70 25.97 -30.58
C ARG A 1 -57.54 25.88 -29.07
N PHE A 2 -57.92 26.94 -28.36
CA PHE A 2 -58.03 27.00 -26.90
C PHE A 2 -59.06 25.96 -26.39
N CYS A 3 -58.79 25.28 -25.27
CA CYS A 3 -59.49 25.54 -24.00
C CYS A 3 -58.95 24.68 -22.85
N SER A 4 -58.91 25.32 -21.69
CA SER A 4 -58.57 24.89 -20.34
C SER A 4 -59.56 23.88 -19.73
N ARG A 5 -59.05 23.03 -18.82
CA ARG A 5 -59.68 22.75 -17.51
C ARG A 5 -58.65 22.12 -16.55
N THR A 6 -58.41 22.80 -15.45
CA THR A 6 -57.88 22.27 -14.18
C THR A 6 -58.85 21.25 -13.60
N ASP A 7 -58.34 20.13 -13.10
CA ASP A 7 -58.75 19.55 -11.82
C ASP A 7 -57.69 18.58 -11.30
N VAL A 8 -57.44 18.69 -10.01
CA VAL A 8 -56.52 17.92 -9.17
C VAL A 8 -57.09 16.51 -8.96
N LEU A 9 -56.32 15.47 -9.25
CA LEU A 9 -56.57 14.12 -8.72
C LEU A 9 -55.24 13.43 -8.35
N THR A 10 -55.14 13.19 -7.05
CA THR A 10 -54.18 12.38 -6.30
C THR A 10 -54.11 10.96 -6.85
N PHE A 11 -52.93 10.49 -7.24
CA PHE A 11 -52.69 9.07 -7.51
C PHE A 11 -52.02 8.40 -6.30
N SER A 12 -52.79 7.55 -5.64
CA SER A 12 -52.33 6.48 -4.76
C SER A 12 -51.65 5.40 -5.61
N PHE A 13 -50.37 5.13 -5.36
CA PHE A 13 -49.72 3.92 -5.89
C PHE A 13 -49.81 2.81 -4.84
N ARG A 14 -50.58 1.76 -5.18
CA ARG A 14 -50.53 0.44 -4.55
C ARG A 14 -49.11 -0.12 -4.69
N ILE A 15 -48.45 -0.31 -3.55
CA ILE A 15 -47.23 -1.11 -3.44
C ILE A 15 -47.65 -2.58 -3.54
N CYS A 16 -47.35 -3.23 -4.66
CA CYS A 16 -47.36 -4.69 -4.76
C CYS A 16 -46.16 -5.23 -3.96
N TRP A 17 -46.43 -5.79 -2.79
CA TRP A 17 -45.49 -6.65 -2.08
C TRP A 17 -45.39 -7.98 -2.83
N TYR A 18 -44.29 -8.19 -3.55
CA TYR A 18 -43.81 -9.55 -3.85
C TYR A 18 -42.95 -9.98 -2.66
N ASN A 19 -43.59 -10.63 -1.69
CA ASN A 19 -42.89 -11.43 -0.68
C ASN A 19 -42.29 -12.65 -1.39
N SER A 20 -41.02 -12.56 -1.78
CA SER A 20 -40.17 -13.74 -1.90
C SER A 20 -39.48 -13.93 -0.55
N GLU A 21 -40.18 -14.58 0.37
CA GLU A 21 -39.59 -15.13 1.59
C GLU A 21 -38.54 -16.16 1.17
N PHE A 22 -37.26 -15.77 1.24
CA PHE A 22 -36.23 -16.74 1.52
C PHE A 22 -36.45 -17.20 2.96
N ILE A 23 -37.07 -18.37 3.11
CA ILE A 23 -37.18 -19.10 4.37
C ILE A 23 -35.74 -19.49 4.77
N VAL A 24 -35.09 -18.60 5.50
CA VAL A 24 -34.04 -19.00 6.46
C VAL A 24 -34.79 -19.73 7.57
N PRO A 25 -34.40 -20.95 7.98
CA PRO A 25 -35.07 -21.62 9.09
C PRO A 25 -34.96 -20.74 10.34
N SER A 26 -36.06 -20.08 10.71
CA SER A 26 -36.16 -19.44 12.01
C SER A 26 -36.28 -20.57 13.04
N MET A 27 -35.15 -21.03 13.57
CA MET A 27 -35.19 -21.54 14.93
C MET A 27 -35.64 -20.36 15.80
N MET A 28 -36.93 -20.35 16.15
CA MET A 28 -37.42 -19.57 17.28
C MET A 28 -36.74 -20.12 18.54
N ALA A 29 -35.50 -19.72 18.76
CA ALA A 29 -34.93 -19.73 20.10
C ALA A 29 -35.72 -18.72 20.91
N SER A 30 -36.34 -19.16 22.00
CA SER A 30 -36.90 -18.29 23.03
C SER A 30 -35.90 -17.17 23.33
N ARG A 31 -36.29 -15.91 23.11
CA ARG A 31 -35.39 -14.76 23.37
C ARG A 31 -34.89 -14.84 24.82
N PRO A 32 -33.60 -14.60 25.09
CA PRO A 32 -33.07 -14.64 26.44
C PRO A 32 -33.83 -13.69 27.36
N GLY A 33 -34.18 -14.15 28.56
CA GLY A 33 -34.94 -13.35 29.53
C GLY A 33 -34.13 -12.22 30.17
N PRO A 34 -34.78 -11.30 30.89
CA PRO A 34 -34.16 -10.16 31.58
C PRO A 34 -33.06 -10.56 32.58
N ASP A 35 -33.06 -11.80 33.07
CA ASP A 35 -32.06 -12.30 34.01
C ASP A 35 -30.66 -12.47 33.38
N ALA A 36 -30.58 -12.83 32.10
CA ALA A 36 -29.30 -12.96 31.39
C ALA A 36 -28.62 -11.61 31.19
N ALA A 37 -29.39 -10.57 30.87
CA ALA A 37 -28.88 -9.21 30.75
C ALA A 37 -28.43 -8.63 32.11
N LYS A 38 -29.18 -8.90 33.19
CA LYS A 38 -28.76 -8.54 34.56
C LYS A 38 -27.44 -9.21 34.94
N GLN A 39 -27.26 -10.49 34.63
CA GLN A 39 -26.00 -11.19 34.87
C GLN A 39 -24.83 -10.59 34.07
N ALA A 40 -25.06 -10.26 32.79
CA ALA A 40 -24.08 -9.58 31.95
C ALA A 40 -23.72 -8.20 32.52
N GLN A 41 -24.70 -7.46 33.06
CA GLN A 41 -24.46 -6.18 33.71
C GLN A 41 -23.64 -6.30 34.97
N THR A 42 -23.96 -7.23 35.88
CA THR A 42 -23.14 -7.47 37.08
C THR A 42 -21.69 -7.78 36.68
N THR A 43 -21.51 -8.63 35.66
CA THR A 43 -20.20 -8.99 35.14
C THR A 43 -19.43 -7.78 34.60
N ILE A 44 -20.03 -6.97 33.74
CA ILE A 44 -19.39 -5.77 33.16
C ILE A 44 -19.13 -4.71 34.23
N LYS A 45 -20.05 -4.55 35.21
CA LYS A 45 -19.87 -3.65 36.35
C LYS A 45 -18.62 -4.04 37.15
N CYS A 46 -18.50 -5.32 37.52
CA CYS A 46 -17.36 -5.82 38.31
C CYS A 46 -16.03 -5.83 37.53
N THR A 47 -16.05 -6.22 36.25
CA THR A 47 -14.83 -6.50 35.48
C THR A 47 -14.32 -5.35 34.60
N ILE A 48 -15.17 -4.38 34.24
CA ILE A 48 -14.82 -3.26 33.35
C ILE A 48 -15.13 -1.91 34.03
N LEU A 49 -16.40 -1.62 34.34
CA LEU A 49 -16.83 -0.27 34.75
C LEU A 49 -16.18 0.21 36.05
N ASN A 50 -15.91 -0.69 37.00
CA ASN A 50 -15.20 -0.36 38.24
C ASN A 50 -13.82 0.29 38.03
N TYR A 51 -13.22 0.12 36.85
CA TYR A 51 -11.91 0.68 36.50
C TYR A 51 -11.98 1.93 35.63
N GLN A 52 -13.18 2.39 35.26
CA GLN A 52 -13.34 3.60 34.45
C GLN A 52 -12.94 4.84 35.26
N SER A 53 -12.11 5.70 34.70
CA SER A 53 -11.77 6.98 35.33
C SER A 53 -13.03 7.84 35.52
N PRO A 54 -13.26 8.39 36.73
CA PRO A 54 -14.36 9.30 36.98
C PRO A 54 -14.14 10.68 36.34
N THR A 55 -12.92 11.04 35.94
CA THR A 55 -12.63 12.35 35.32
C THR A 55 -12.65 12.26 33.79
N THR A 56 -11.84 11.39 33.21
CA THR A 56 -11.68 11.30 31.75
C THR A 56 -12.58 10.24 31.11
N GLY A 57 -13.01 9.22 31.85
CA GLY A 57 -13.66 8.04 31.29
C GLY A 57 -12.70 7.01 30.66
N LEU A 58 -11.39 7.24 30.70
CA LEU A 58 -10.37 6.30 30.21
C LEU A 58 -10.21 5.09 31.12
N PHE A 59 -9.62 4.01 30.59
CA PHE A 59 -9.36 2.78 31.33
C PHE A 59 -7.85 2.55 31.51
N PRO A 60 -7.41 2.10 32.70
CA PRO A 60 -5.99 1.87 32.96
C PRO A 60 -5.48 0.60 32.27
N VAL A 61 -4.22 0.59 31.86
CA VAL A 61 -3.55 -0.58 31.26
C VAL A 61 -3.44 -1.75 32.24
N LYS A 62 -3.33 -1.43 33.54
CA LYS A 62 -3.32 -2.39 34.65
C LYS A 62 -4.37 -1.96 35.66
N THR A 63 -5.16 -2.90 36.16
CA THR A 63 -6.21 -2.61 37.17
C THR A 63 -5.66 -2.37 38.58
N CYS A 64 -4.35 -2.14 38.75
CA CYS A 64 -3.77 -1.75 40.02
C CYS A 64 -4.03 -0.26 40.30
N SER A 65 -4.28 0.09 41.56
CA SER A 65 -4.58 1.47 41.98
C SER A 65 -3.46 2.48 41.67
N THR A 66 -2.23 2.02 41.47
CA THR A 66 -1.07 2.84 41.14
C THR A 66 -0.88 3.10 39.64
N CYS A 67 -1.63 2.42 38.76
CA CYS A 67 -1.49 2.59 37.32
C CYS A 67 -2.03 3.94 36.87
N LYS A 68 -1.18 4.73 36.22
CA LYS A 68 -1.56 6.04 35.68
C LYS A 68 -1.72 6.02 34.16
N GLU A 69 -1.46 4.90 33.50
CA GLU A 69 -1.38 4.76 32.05
C GLU A 69 -2.70 4.26 31.46
N ALA A 70 -3.23 4.93 30.45
CA ALA A 70 -4.37 4.52 29.64
C ALA A 70 -3.96 4.40 28.18
N LYS A 71 -4.15 3.22 27.59
CA LYS A 71 -3.97 3.03 26.14
C LYS A 71 -5.28 3.31 25.42
N VAL A 72 -5.19 4.00 24.28
CA VAL A 72 -6.36 4.33 23.46
C VAL A 72 -7.09 3.07 23.02
N ARG A 73 -6.37 2.07 22.47
CA ARG A 73 -6.97 0.81 21.97
C ARG A 73 -7.73 0.06 23.08
N ASP A 74 -7.10 -0.14 24.22
CA ASP A 74 -7.70 -0.85 25.36
C ASP A 74 -8.97 -0.11 25.85
N SER A 75 -8.90 1.22 25.93
CA SER A 75 -10.05 2.06 26.32
C SER A 75 -11.19 1.97 25.31
N LEU A 76 -10.90 1.93 24.00
CA LEU A 76 -11.90 1.77 22.94
C LEU A 76 -12.66 0.45 23.05
N TYR A 77 -11.97 -0.68 23.27
CA TYR A 77 -12.65 -1.96 23.46
C TYR A 77 -13.50 -1.98 24.74
N CYS A 78 -13.03 -1.36 25.82
CA CYS A 78 -13.84 -1.21 27.04
C CYS A 78 -15.12 -0.40 26.76
N ALA A 79 -15.01 0.72 26.05
CA ALA A 79 -16.16 1.52 25.63
C ALA A 79 -17.12 0.72 24.73
N ALA A 80 -16.59 -0.05 23.78
CA ALA A 80 -17.37 -0.91 22.90
C ALA A 80 -18.12 -2.01 23.66
N SER A 81 -17.51 -2.60 24.70
CA SER A 81 -18.18 -3.60 25.55
C SER A 81 -19.32 -3.00 26.37
N ILE A 82 -19.14 -1.79 26.91
CA ILE A 82 -20.18 -1.09 27.66
C ILE A 82 -21.32 -0.68 26.72
N TRP A 83 -20.99 -0.17 25.54
CA TRP A 83 -21.95 0.16 24.49
C TRP A 83 -22.74 -1.06 24.03
N ALA A 84 -22.09 -2.20 23.79
CA ALA A 84 -22.76 -3.44 23.42
C ALA A 84 -23.77 -3.90 24.48
N LEU A 85 -23.43 -3.78 25.78
CA LEU A 85 -24.37 -4.06 26.85
C LEU A 85 -25.54 -3.07 26.87
N ALA A 86 -25.28 -1.78 26.64
CA ALA A 86 -26.33 -0.78 26.55
C ALA A 86 -27.33 -1.12 25.43
N LEU A 87 -26.83 -1.57 24.28
CA LEU A 87 -27.67 -2.04 23.17
C LEU A 87 -28.48 -3.28 23.54
N ALA A 88 -27.92 -4.21 24.32
CA ALA A 88 -28.69 -5.34 24.85
C ALA A 88 -29.87 -4.87 25.72
N TYR A 89 -29.64 -3.87 26.59
CA TYR A 89 -30.69 -3.31 27.44
C TYR A 89 -31.78 -2.56 26.67
N ARG A 90 -31.46 -1.93 25.53
CA ARG A 90 -32.49 -1.33 24.66
C ARG A 90 -33.55 -2.32 24.18
N HIS A 91 -33.21 -3.61 24.13
CA HIS A 91 -34.13 -4.67 23.73
C HIS A 91 -34.96 -5.25 24.90
N ILE A 92 -34.64 -4.89 26.14
CA ILE A 92 -35.11 -5.60 27.35
C ILE A 92 -35.75 -4.65 28.39
N ASP A 93 -35.25 -3.43 28.58
CA ASP A 93 -35.65 -2.54 29.68
C ASP A 93 -36.86 -1.65 29.31
N ASP A 94 -37.88 -1.61 30.17
CA ASP A 94 -39.06 -0.72 30.06
C ASP A 94 -38.80 0.66 30.70
N ASP A 95 -37.87 0.77 31.67
CA ASP A 95 -37.66 1.98 32.50
C ASP A 95 -36.49 2.88 32.01
N MET A 96 -35.78 2.50 30.94
CA MET A 96 -34.68 3.22 30.25
C MET A 96 -33.48 3.68 31.11
N GLY A 97 -33.49 3.51 32.44
CA GLY A 97 -32.48 4.03 33.35
C GLY A 97 -31.09 3.36 33.22
N HIS A 98 -31.04 2.03 33.13
CA HIS A 98 -29.77 1.30 32.99
C HIS A 98 -29.12 1.56 31.63
N THR A 99 -29.93 1.59 30.57
CA THR A 99 -29.50 1.96 29.22
C THR A 99 -28.80 3.31 29.25
N HIS A 100 -29.41 4.33 29.84
CA HIS A 100 -28.84 5.67 29.94
C HIS A 100 -27.50 5.71 30.68
N GLU A 101 -27.38 5.01 31.83
CA GLU A 101 -26.12 4.92 32.59
C GLU A 101 -24.98 4.36 31.73
N LEU A 102 -25.24 3.24 31.05
CA LEU A 102 -24.24 2.54 30.23
C LEU A 102 -23.85 3.35 28.99
N GLU A 103 -24.83 3.93 28.29
CA GLU A 103 -24.59 4.80 27.13
C GLU A 103 -23.70 5.99 27.50
N HIS A 104 -24.00 6.66 28.62
CA HIS A 104 -23.20 7.80 29.07
C HIS A 104 -21.80 7.39 29.53
N SER A 105 -21.62 6.18 30.08
CA SER A 105 -20.28 5.66 30.38
C SER A 105 -19.46 5.43 29.10
N ALA A 106 -20.05 4.86 28.05
CA ALA A 106 -19.38 4.70 26.75
C ALA A 106 -19.04 6.06 26.10
N ILE A 107 -20.01 7.00 26.09
CA ILE A 107 -19.82 8.37 25.59
C ILE A 107 -18.67 9.06 26.34
N LYS A 108 -18.61 8.93 27.67
CA LYS A 108 -17.56 9.53 28.49
C LYS A 108 -16.17 9.06 28.08
N CYS A 109 -15.99 7.75 27.85
CA CYS A 109 -14.71 7.21 27.39
C CYS A 109 -14.32 7.76 26.01
N MET A 110 -15.25 7.73 25.04
CA MET A 110 -15.00 8.26 23.69
C MET A 110 -14.65 9.75 23.71
N ARG A 111 -15.34 10.53 24.53
CA ARG A 111 -15.03 11.96 24.74
C ARG A 111 -13.71 12.18 25.46
N GLY A 112 -13.33 11.30 26.39
CA GLY A 112 -12.02 11.31 27.04
C GLY A 112 -10.87 11.14 26.06
N ILE A 113 -10.99 10.15 25.16
CA ILE A 113 -10.01 9.93 24.07
C ILE A 113 -9.95 11.16 23.15
N MET A 114 -11.11 11.69 22.74
CA MET A 114 -11.16 12.90 21.92
C MET A 114 -10.50 14.10 22.62
N TYR A 115 -10.75 14.29 23.92
CA TYR A 115 -10.14 15.34 24.71
C TYR A 115 -8.60 15.21 24.72
N CYS A 116 -8.07 14.00 24.92
CA CYS A 116 -6.64 13.74 24.83
C CYS A 116 -6.06 14.11 23.45
N TYR A 117 -6.73 13.70 22.36
CA TYR A 117 -6.27 14.03 21.02
C TYR A 117 -6.38 15.52 20.68
N MET A 118 -7.45 16.21 21.08
CA MET A 118 -7.62 17.63 20.81
C MET A 118 -6.52 18.49 21.46
N ARG A 119 -5.98 18.05 22.59
CA ARG A 119 -4.83 18.70 23.24
C ARG A 119 -3.52 18.53 22.46
N GLN A 120 -3.49 17.68 21.45
CA GLN A 120 -2.37 17.44 20.53
C GLN A 120 -2.64 18.03 19.13
N SER A 121 -3.45 19.10 19.03
CA SER A 121 -3.80 19.69 17.73
C SER A 121 -2.58 20.21 16.97
N ASP A 122 -1.53 20.67 17.66
CA ASP A 122 -0.27 21.06 17.05
C ASP A 122 0.49 19.87 16.44
N LYS A 123 0.43 18.69 17.08
CA LYS A 123 0.99 17.44 16.53
C LYS A 123 0.20 16.98 15.32
N VAL A 124 -1.14 17.11 15.34
CA VAL A 124 -1.98 16.84 14.15
C VAL A 124 -1.54 17.70 12.97
N GLU A 125 -1.31 19.01 13.19
CA GLU A 125 -0.85 19.90 12.14
C GLU A 125 0.52 19.48 11.57
N LYS A 126 1.49 19.18 12.44
CA LYS A 126 2.83 18.70 12.04
C LYS A 126 2.77 17.37 11.29
N PHE A 127 2.00 16.40 11.80
CA PHE A 127 1.88 15.05 11.23
C PHE A 127 1.28 15.03 9.82
N LYS A 128 0.33 15.94 9.53
CA LYS A 128 -0.25 16.07 8.19
C LYS A 128 0.80 16.39 7.11
N GLN A 129 1.83 17.15 7.49
CA GLN A 129 2.94 17.55 6.63
C GLN A 129 4.01 16.47 6.58
N ASP A 130 4.53 16.07 7.74
CA ASP A 130 5.54 15.04 7.91
C ASP A 130 5.03 13.92 8.82
N PRO A 131 4.58 12.78 8.27
CA PRO A 131 4.09 11.65 9.06
C PRO A 131 5.27 10.80 9.56
N SER A 132 5.94 11.25 10.61
CA SER A 132 7.10 10.60 11.22
C SER A 132 6.85 10.26 12.70
N PRO A 133 7.65 9.37 13.32
CA PRO A 133 7.49 9.04 14.74
C PRO A 133 7.62 10.25 15.68
N SER A 134 8.42 11.26 15.34
CA SER A 134 8.63 12.45 16.16
C SER A 134 7.46 13.44 16.12
N THR A 135 6.63 13.39 15.08
CA THR A 135 5.46 14.28 14.90
C THR A 135 4.12 13.58 15.17
N CYS A 136 4.14 12.30 15.54
CA CYS A 136 2.94 11.49 15.69
C CYS A 136 2.07 11.87 16.90
N LEU A 137 0.79 11.51 16.83
CA LEU A 137 -0.11 11.58 17.99
C LEU A 137 0.26 10.47 18.98
N HIS A 138 0.11 10.76 20.28
CA HIS A 138 0.34 9.76 21.30
C HIS A 138 -0.83 8.78 21.40
N SER A 139 -0.52 7.53 21.71
CA SER A 139 -1.50 6.46 21.90
C SER A 139 -1.69 6.05 23.37
N ILE A 140 -0.95 6.68 24.29
CA ILE A 140 -0.99 6.42 25.73
C ILE A 140 -1.02 7.75 26.50
N PHE A 141 -1.93 7.83 27.47
CA PHE A 141 -2.25 9.04 28.22
C PHE A 141 -2.39 8.75 29.69
N ASN A 142 -2.40 9.80 30.50
CA ASN A 142 -2.69 9.69 31.91
C ASN A 142 -4.18 9.37 32.12
N VAL A 143 -4.49 8.30 32.85
CA VAL A 143 -5.86 7.83 33.11
C VAL A 143 -6.74 8.92 33.72
N GLN A 144 -6.19 9.76 34.62
CA GLN A 144 -6.97 10.75 35.37
C GLN A 144 -6.93 12.15 34.77
N THR A 145 -5.82 12.57 34.16
CA THR A 145 -5.68 13.94 33.63
C THR A 145 -5.78 14.02 32.10
N GLY A 146 -5.58 12.90 31.41
CA GLY A 146 -5.47 12.87 29.95
C GLY A 146 -4.18 13.50 29.40
N ASP A 147 -3.20 13.79 30.26
CA ASP A 147 -1.88 14.31 29.86
C ASP A 147 -1.03 13.24 29.17
N GLU A 148 -0.02 13.70 28.43
CA GLU A 148 1.02 12.83 27.88
C GLU A 148 1.86 12.21 29.01
N VAL A 149 2.07 10.90 28.97
CA VAL A 149 2.84 10.17 30.00
C VAL A 149 4.28 9.94 29.57
N TYR A 150 4.47 9.65 28.29
CA TYR A 150 5.75 9.33 27.69
C TYR A 150 6.01 10.24 26.50
N SER A 151 7.27 10.48 26.23
CA SER A 151 7.74 11.02 24.95
C SER A 151 7.84 9.93 23.89
N TYR A 152 7.99 10.32 22.61
CA TYR A 152 8.18 9.37 21.50
C TYR A 152 9.47 8.55 21.61
N GLU A 153 10.49 9.06 22.31
CA GLU A 153 11.76 8.35 22.56
C GLU A 153 11.54 7.20 23.55
N GLU A 154 10.65 7.40 24.52
CA GLU A 154 10.32 6.43 25.56
C GLU A 154 9.26 5.42 25.10
N TYR A 155 8.38 5.81 24.18
CA TYR A 155 7.26 4.97 23.74
C TYR A 155 6.95 5.06 22.25
N SER A 156 6.59 3.91 21.66
CA SER A 156 6.28 3.74 20.24
C SER A 156 4.86 4.23 19.92
N HIS A 157 4.66 5.55 19.94
CA HIS A 157 3.33 6.18 19.82
C HIS A 157 2.69 6.12 18.44
N LEU A 158 3.48 6.07 17.36
CA LEU A 158 2.96 6.06 16.00
C LEU A 158 2.19 4.75 15.74
N GLN A 159 0.87 4.81 15.93
CA GLN A 159 -0.07 3.69 15.82
C GLN A 159 -1.31 4.13 15.03
N ILE A 160 -1.28 3.92 13.71
CA ILE A 160 -2.35 4.35 12.82
C ILE A 160 -3.61 3.50 13.04
N ASP A 161 -3.43 2.24 13.41
CA ASP A 161 -4.53 1.33 13.73
C ASP A 161 -5.37 1.84 14.90
N ALA A 162 -4.76 2.36 15.97
CA ALA A 162 -5.48 2.87 17.15
C ALA A 162 -6.30 4.13 16.82
N LEU A 163 -5.72 5.07 16.05
CA LEU A 163 -6.42 6.26 15.58
C LEU A 163 -7.59 5.89 14.65
N SER A 164 -7.37 4.92 13.76
CA SER A 164 -8.40 4.44 12.84
C SER A 164 -9.53 3.72 13.56
N LEU A 165 -9.22 2.92 14.59
CA LEU A 165 -10.21 2.26 15.44
C LEU A 165 -11.08 3.28 16.20
N PHE A 166 -10.50 4.39 16.67
CA PHE A 166 -11.27 5.48 17.28
C PHE A 166 -12.27 6.09 16.31
N LEU A 167 -11.85 6.41 15.08
CA LEU A 167 -12.74 6.94 14.04
C LEU A 167 -13.85 5.94 13.66
N LEU A 168 -13.53 4.64 13.62
CA LEU A 168 -14.48 3.58 13.32
C LEU A 168 -15.59 3.49 14.38
N TYR A 169 -15.21 3.34 15.65
CA TYR A 169 -16.18 3.30 16.75
C TYR A 169 -16.91 4.62 16.95
N LEU A 170 -16.29 5.77 16.64
CA LEU A 170 -16.98 7.06 16.64
C LEU A 170 -18.19 7.02 15.70
N VAL A 171 -18.02 6.51 14.48
CA VAL A 171 -19.10 6.36 13.50
C VAL A 171 -20.15 5.35 13.98
N GLU A 172 -19.75 4.17 14.43
CA GLU A 172 -20.69 3.13 14.87
C GLU A 172 -21.55 3.57 16.06
N ILE A 173 -20.91 4.16 17.07
CA ILE A 173 -21.58 4.61 18.28
C ILE A 173 -22.53 5.77 17.96
N ILE A 174 -22.11 6.76 17.16
CA ILE A 174 -23.02 7.83 16.70
C ILE A 174 -24.16 7.27 15.86
N CYS A 175 -23.88 6.28 15.02
CA CYS A 175 -24.88 5.63 14.17
C CYS A 175 -25.94 4.89 14.99
N SER A 176 -25.60 4.42 16.20
CA SER A 176 -26.56 3.85 17.15
C SER A 176 -27.45 4.89 17.84
N GLY A 177 -27.28 6.19 17.55
CA GLY A 177 -28.09 7.29 18.10
C GLY A 177 -27.43 8.07 19.25
N LEU A 178 -26.19 7.74 19.62
CA LEU A 178 -25.49 8.41 20.71
C LEU A 178 -24.77 9.68 20.24
N GLN A 179 -24.80 10.73 21.06
CA GLN A 179 -24.14 12.00 20.74
C GLN A 179 -22.76 12.07 21.40
N ILE A 180 -21.70 12.02 20.58
CA ILE A 180 -20.31 12.17 21.04
C ILE A 180 -19.74 13.54 20.71
N ILE A 181 -20.10 14.12 19.56
CA ILE A 181 -19.60 15.41 19.05
C ILE A 181 -20.63 16.50 19.31
N TYR A 182 -20.21 17.65 19.85
CA TYR A 182 -21.10 18.71 20.33
C TYR A 182 -20.92 20.06 19.64
N ASN A 183 -19.76 20.34 19.03
CA ASN A 183 -19.52 21.64 18.41
C ASN A 183 -18.71 21.54 17.11
N THR A 184 -18.65 22.65 16.37
CA THR A 184 -17.97 22.74 15.07
C THR A 184 -16.45 22.67 15.18
N ASP A 185 -15.88 23.02 16.34
CA ASP A 185 -14.43 22.91 16.57
C ASP A 185 -14.02 21.43 16.66
N GLU A 186 -14.82 20.60 17.34
CA GLU A 186 -14.67 19.14 17.39
C GLU A 186 -14.86 18.51 16.00
N VAL A 187 -15.86 18.94 15.21
CA VAL A 187 -16.02 18.48 13.82
C VAL A 187 -14.77 18.77 12.98
N SER A 188 -14.25 19.99 13.08
CA SER A 188 -13.04 20.39 12.35
C SER A 188 -11.84 19.56 12.77
N PHE A 189 -11.72 19.23 14.05
CA PHE A 189 -10.67 18.38 14.58
C PHE A 189 -10.74 16.96 13.99
N ILE A 190 -11.92 16.31 14.01
CA ILE A 190 -12.11 14.97 13.44
C ILE A 190 -11.77 14.95 11.94
N GLN A 191 -12.19 15.98 11.19
CA GLN A 191 -11.85 16.10 9.78
C GLN A 191 -10.33 16.21 9.54
N ASN A 192 -9.58 16.85 10.43
CA ASN A 192 -8.12 16.90 10.35
C ASN A 192 -7.47 15.55 10.73
N LEU A 193 -8.04 14.78 11.66
CA LEU A 193 -7.60 13.40 11.92
C LEU A 193 -7.78 12.51 10.69
N VAL A 194 -8.86 12.68 9.93
CA VAL A 194 -9.06 11.97 8.66
C VAL A 194 -7.94 12.26 7.68
N PHE A 195 -7.47 13.51 7.56
CA PHE A 195 -6.34 13.86 6.69
C PHE A 195 -5.01 13.22 7.09
N CYS A 196 -4.84 12.86 8.36
CA CYS A 196 -3.71 12.06 8.84
C CYS A 196 -3.84 10.59 8.37
N VAL A 197 -5.02 9.99 8.56
CA VAL A 197 -5.29 8.57 8.26
C VAL A 197 -5.34 8.29 6.76
N GLU A 198 -5.72 9.25 5.91
CA GLU A 198 -5.73 9.13 4.44
C GLU A 198 -4.41 8.61 3.85
N ARG A 199 -3.27 8.89 4.52
CA ARG A 199 -1.93 8.50 4.06
C ARG A 199 -1.45 7.13 4.57
N ALA A 200 -2.26 6.37 5.32
CA ALA A 200 -1.84 5.12 5.96
C ALA A 200 -1.16 4.12 5.00
N TYR A 201 -1.60 4.04 3.74
CA TYR A 201 -1.01 3.24 2.66
C TYR A 201 0.49 3.45 2.42
N ARG A 202 1.06 4.54 2.95
CA ARG A 202 2.47 4.91 2.80
C ARG A 202 3.13 5.40 4.09
N VAL A 203 2.53 5.15 5.26
CA VAL A 203 3.06 5.56 6.57
C VAL A 203 3.41 4.30 7.36
N PRO A 204 4.70 3.93 7.41
CA PRO A 204 5.17 2.88 8.30
C PRO A 204 4.94 3.27 9.77
N ASP A 205 4.37 2.37 10.56
CA ASP A 205 4.06 2.60 11.97
C ASP A 205 4.64 1.49 12.87
N PHE A 206 4.35 1.52 14.17
CA PHE A 206 4.81 0.50 15.12
C PHE A 206 3.85 -0.70 15.25
N GLY A 207 2.78 -0.71 14.44
CA GLY A 207 1.73 -1.73 14.46
C GLY A 207 0.96 -1.83 15.78
N MET A 208 0.07 -2.82 15.82
CA MET A 208 -0.79 -3.08 16.98
C MET A 208 0.03 -3.41 18.25
N TRP A 209 1.22 -3.98 18.07
CA TRP A 209 2.09 -4.47 19.14
C TRP A 209 3.13 -3.47 19.64
N GLU A 210 3.17 -2.25 19.10
CA GLU A 210 4.04 -1.15 19.56
C GLU A 210 5.54 -1.45 19.39
N ARG A 211 5.89 -2.26 18.39
CA ARG A 211 7.26 -2.75 18.16
C ARG A 211 7.80 -2.49 16.75
N GLY A 212 6.91 -2.21 15.79
CA GLY A 212 7.27 -2.00 14.40
C GLY A 212 7.76 -3.30 13.78
N SER A 213 9.03 -3.37 13.41
CA SER A 213 9.61 -4.62 12.89
C SER A 213 9.60 -5.74 13.93
N LYS A 214 9.58 -6.99 13.43
CA LYS A 214 9.67 -8.22 14.22
C LYS A 214 10.86 -8.22 15.19
N TYR A 215 11.98 -7.65 14.73
CA TYR A 215 13.22 -7.51 15.48
C TYR A 215 13.11 -6.55 16.67
N ASN A 216 12.04 -5.76 16.77
CA ASN A 216 11.82 -4.79 17.83
C ASN A 216 13.07 -3.93 18.08
N ASN A 217 13.60 -3.32 17.03
CA ASN A 217 14.83 -2.52 17.04
C ASN A 217 14.57 -1.01 16.88
N GLY A 218 13.32 -0.58 17.04
CA GLY A 218 12.89 0.82 16.88
C GLY A 218 12.52 1.22 15.45
N SER A 219 12.66 0.33 14.46
CA SER A 219 12.21 0.59 13.08
C SER A 219 10.71 0.36 12.90
N THR A 220 10.06 1.25 12.14
CA THR A 220 8.65 1.13 11.73
C THR A 220 8.52 0.35 10.42
N GLU A 221 7.37 -0.29 10.22
CA GLU A 221 7.04 -1.02 8.98
C GLU A 221 5.63 -0.69 8.51
N LEU A 222 5.34 -0.95 7.23
CA LEU A 222 3.97 -0.83 6.73
C LEU A 222 3.18 -2.09 7.14
N HIS A 223 2.28 -1.90 8.11
CA HIS A 223 1.47 -2.95 8.72
C HIS A 223 0.11 -3.10 8.02
N SER A 224 -0.21 -4.31 7.58
CA SER A 224 -1.47 -4.62 6.90
C SER A 224 -2.66 -4.40 7.82
N SER A 225 -2.54 -4.74 9.11
CA SER A 225 -3.57 -4.45 10.10
C SER A 225 -3.86 -2.94 10.20
N SER A 226 -2.82 -2.10 10.21
CA SER A 226 -2.97 -0.64 10.30
C SER A 226 -3.61 -0.05 9.04
N VAL A 227 -3.17 -0.47 7.85
CA VAL A 227 -3.75 -0.04 6.57
C VAL A 227 -5.20 -0.49 6.45
N GLY A 228 -5.53 -1.70 6.90
CA GLY A 228 -6.89 -2.22 6.85
C GLY A 228 -7.86 -1.51 7.79
N LEU A 229 -7.46 -1.23 9.03
CA LEU A 229 -8.26 -0.40 9.94
C LEU A 229 -8.44 1.02 9.39
N ALA A 230 -7.39 1.62 8.82
CA ALA A 230 -7.47 2.93 8.18
C ALA A 230 -8.46 2.92 7.01
N LYS A 231 -8.40 1.90 6.13
CA LYS A 231 -9.36 1.71 5.04
C LYS A 231 -10.78 1.64 5.57
N ALA A 232 -11.04 0.83 6.60
CA ALA A 232 -12.37 0.67 7.20
C ALA A 232 -12.89 1.98 7.81
N ALA A 233 -12.04 2.71 8.54
CA ALA A 233 -12.39 4.00 9.13
C ALA A 233 -12.73 5.07 8.08
N LEU A 234 -11.91 5.19 7.04
CA LEU A 234 -12.14 6.10 5.91
C LEU A 234 -13.43 5.76 5.16
N GLU A 235 -13.72 4.47 4.99
CA GLU A 235 -14.96 3.99 4.37
C GLU A 235 -16.20 4.29 5.24
N ALA A 236 -16.09 4.13 6.55
CA ALA A 236 -17.17 4.37 7.50
C ALA A 236 -17.51 5.87 7.62
N ILE A 237 -16.50 6.73 7.75
CA ILE A 237 -16.68 8.16 8.06
C ILE A 237 -16.99 9.04 6.84
N ASN A 238 -16.72 8.56 5.62
CA ASN A 238 -16.95 9.35 4.41
C ASN A 238 -18.44 9.67 4.20
N GLY A 239 -18.77 10.96 4.14
CA GLY A 239 -20.13 11.46 4.00
C GLY A 239 -20.98 11.30 5.27
N PHE A 240 -20.37 10.93 6.39
CA PHE A 240 -21.05 10.75 7.67
C PHE A 240 -21.24 12.07 8.40
N ASN A 241 -22.43 12.26 8.99
CA ASN A 241 -22.74 13.44 9.79
C ASN A 241 -22.42 13.20 11.28
N LEU A 242 -21.47 13.95 11.83
CA LEU A 242 -21.02 13.77 13.22
C LEU A 242 -22.05 14.21 14.28
N PHE A 243 -23.05 15.00 13.91
CA PHE A 243 -24.19 15.31 14.79
C PHE A 243 -25.36 14.33 14.61
N GLY A 244 -25.14 13.22 13.89
CA GLY A 244 -26.17 12.23 13.57
C GLY A 244 -27.29 12.83 12.71
N ASN A 245 -28.53 12.40 12.97
CA ASN A 245 -29.73 12.85 12.22
C ASN A 245 -30.05 14.34 12.38
N GLN A 246 -29.47 15.02 13.38
CA GLN A 246 -29.72 16.44 13.65
C GLN A 246 -28.69 17.36 12.96
N GLY A 247 -27.72 16.79 12.24
CA GLY A 247 -26.64 17.57 11.67
C GLY A 247 -26.95 18.26 10.34
N CYS A 248 -26.11 19.24 10.02
CA CYS A 248 -26.18 20.05 8.81
C CYS A 248 -25.02 19.71 7.85
N SER A 249 -24.96 20.38 6.69
CA SER A 249 -23.92 20.15 5.69
C SER A 249 -22.48 20.38 6.19
N TRP A 250 -22.27 21.29 7.14
CA TRP A 250 -20.94 21.58 7.70
C TRP A 250 -20.47 20.59 8.78
N SER A 251 -21.33 19.69 9.26
CA SER A 251 -20.97 18.61 10.19
C SER A 251 -20.70 17.27 9.50
N VAL A 252 -20.67 17.28 8.16
CA VAL A 252 -20.35 16.12 7.32
C VAL A 252 -18.84 16.01 7.14
N ILE A 253 -18.31 14.81 7.30
CA ILE A 253 -16.90 14.50 7.08
C ILE A 253 -16.66 14.02 5.65
N PHE A 254 -15.59 14.52 5.03
CA PHE A 254 -15.20 14.20 3.66
C PHE A 254 -13.87 13.47 3.63
N VAL A 255 -13.83 12.42 2.82
CA VAL A 255 -12.61 11.64 2.56
C VAL A 255 -12.21 11.78 1.10
N ASP A 256 -10.91 11.89 0.84
CA ASP A 256 -10.35 11.70 -0.49
C ASP A 256 -10.52 10.24 -0.94
N LEU A 257 -11.40 10.02 -1.90
CA LEU A 257 -11.75 8.69 -2.40
C LEU A 257 -10.57 7.99 -3.09
N ASP A 258 -9.67 8.75 -3.71
CA ASP A 258 -8.46 8.20 -4.29
C ASP A 258 -7.50 7.75 -3.18
N ALA A 259 -7.43 8.48 -2.06
CA ALA A 259 -6.67 8.04 -0.88
C ALA A 259 -7.26 6.78 -0.24
N HIS A 260 -8.58 6.70 -0.07
CA HIS A 260 -9.25 5.46 0.36
C HIS A 260 -8.94 4.29 -0.60
N ASN A 261 -8.98 4.52 -1.92
CA ASN A 261 -8.66 3.46 -2.89
C ASN A 261 -7.20 3.01 -2.83
N ARG A 262 -6.25 3.92 -2.61
CA ARG A 262 -4.83 3.55 -2.40
C ARG A 262 -4.67 2.65 -1.17
N ASN A 263 -5.32 2.98 -0.04
CA ASN A 263 -5.31 2.11 1.15
C ASN A 263 -5.88 0.72 0.86
N ARG A 264 -6.97 0.64 0.09
CA ARG A 264 -7.57 -0.63 -0.35
C ARG A 264 -6.61 -1.46 -1.21
N GLN A 265 -6.01 -0.85 -2.24
CA GLN A 265 -5.05 -1.55 -3.10
C GLN A 265 -3.83 -2.02 -2.31
N THR A 266 -3.33 -1.18 -1.40
CA THR A 266 -2.23 -1.54 -0.51
C THR A 266 -2.56 -2.73 0.37
N LEU A 267 -3.72 -2.74 1.01
CA LEU A 267 -4.16 -3.87 1.81
C LEU A 267 -4.23 -5.16 1.00
N CYS A 268 -4.90 -5.13 -0.17
CA CYS A 268 -5.03 -6.32 -1.02
C CYS A 268 -3.68 -6.87 -1.48
N SER A 269 -2.70 -5.99 -1.69
CA SER A 269 -1.36 -6.38 -2.14
C SER A 269 -0.44 -6.86 -1.02
N LEU A 270 -0.68 -6.45 0.23
CA LEU A 270 0.10 -6.91 1.37
C LEU A 270 -0.39 -8.25 1.90
N LEU A 271 -1.71 -8.48 1.94
CA LEU A 271 -2.29 -9.73 2.41
C LEU A 271 -1.86 -10.93 1.53
N PRO A 272 -1.71 -12.13 2.12
CA PRO A 272 -2.01 -12.53 3.50
C PRO A 272 -0.84 -12.28 4.49
N ARG A 273 0.13 -11.44 4.14
CA ARG A 273 1.27 -11.09 4.99
C ARG A 273 0.93 -9.86 5.84
N GLU A 274 1.52 -9.76 7.03
CA GLU A 274 1.33 -8.59 7.90
C GLU A 274 2.27 -7.43 7.52
N SER A 275 3.58 -7.67 7.45
CA SER A 275 4.58 -6.65 7.14
C SER A 275 5.84 -7.25 6.49
N ARG A 276 6.93 -6.49 6.34
CA ARG A 276 8.17 -6.97 5.70
C ARG A 276 8.85 -8.08 6.51
N SER A 277 8.88 -7.91 7.83
CA SER A 277 9.44 -8.90 8.77
C SER A 277 8.39 -9.86 9.35
N HIS A 278 7.10 -9.53 9.31
CA HIS A 278 6.03 -10.41 9.79
C HIS A 278 5.37 -11.16 8.63
N ASN A 279 5.74 -12.44 8.43
CA ASN A 279 5.12 -13.29 7.41
C ASN A 279 3.60 -13.47 7.63
N THR A 280 3.16 -13.55 8.88
CA THR A 280 1.74 -13.58 9.29
C THR A 280 1.66 -13.12 10.76
N ASP A 281 0.52 -12.57 11.16
CA ASP A 281 0.30 -12.03 12.50
C ASP A 281 -1.19 -12.15 12.87
N SER A 282 -1.49 -12.42 14.14
CA SER A 282 -2.85 -12.45 14.67
C SER A 282 -3.50 -11.04 14.70
N ALA A 283 -2.71 -9.96 14.56
CA ALA A 283 -3.18 -8.59 14.33
C ALA A 283 -4.02 -8.43 13.05
N LEU A 284 -3.91 -9.37 12.11
CA LEU A 284 -4.74 -9.40 10.91
C LEU A 284 -6.21 -9.75 11.22
N LEU A 285 -6.52 -10.45 12.32
CA LEU A 285 -7.89 -10.83 12.69
C LEU A 285 -8.84 -9.63 12.85
N PRO A 286 -8.53 -8.59 13.67
CA PRO A 286 -9.38 -7.40 13.76
C PRO A 286 -9.44 -6.56 12.48
N CYS A 287 -8.54 -6.81 11.52
CA CYS A 287 -8.54 -6.18 10.20
C CYS A 287 -9.48 -6.89 9.22
N ILE A 288 -9.40 -8.23 9.13
CA ILE A 288 -10.21 -9.02 8.19
C ILE A 288 -11.61 -9.33 8.72
N SER A 289 -11.79 -9.29 10.04
CA SER A 289 -13.05 -9.56 10.76
C SER A 289 -13.44 -8.36 11.64
N TYR A 290 -14.24 -8.60 12.67
CA TYR A 290 -14.66 -7.56 13.62
C TYR A 290 -13.45 -6.91 14.31
N PRO A 291 -13.37 -5.57 14.37
CA PRO A 291 -14.40 -4.63 13.92
C PRO A 291 -14.25 -4.19 12.47
N ALA A 292 -13.09 -4.27 11.84
CA ALA A 292 -12.85 -3.52 10.60
C ALA A 292 -13.62 -4.04 9.37
N PHE A 293 -13.68 -5.36 9.17
CA PHE A 293 -14.18 -5.99 7.93
C PHE A 293 -13.55 -5.37 6.67
N ALA A 294 -12.24 -5.18 6.68
CA ALA A 294 -11.55 -4.36 5.69
C ALA A 294 -11.41 -5.03 4.31
N VAL A 295 -11.57 -6.37 4.24
CA VAL A 295 -11.34 -7.18 3.04
C VAL A 295 -12.66 -7.49 2.35
N ASP A 296 -12.80 -7.02 1.10
CA ASP A 296 -14.02 -7.24 0.31
C ASP A 296 -14.01 -8.55 -0.51
N ASP A 297 -12.86 -9.22 -0.64
CA ASP A 297 -12.70 -10.47 -1.40
C ASP A 297 -12.66 -11.67 -0.45
N ASP A 298 -13.67 -12.54 -0.53
CA ASP A 298 -13.79 -13.74 0.31
C ASP A 298 -12.64 -14.75 0.10
N ALA A 299 -12.05 -14.82 -1.11
CA ALA A 299 -10.91 -15.71 -1.36
C ALA A 299 -9.67 -15.21 -0.61
N LEU A 300 -9.40 -13.91 -0.68
CA LEU A 300 -8.29 -13.28 0.03
C LEU A 300 -8.49 -13.34 1.55
N TYR A 301 -9.72 -13.11 2.02
CA TYR A 301 -10.08 -13.31 3.42
C TYR A 301 -9.76 -14.75 3.87
N SER A 302 -10.24 -15.76 3.13
CA SER A 302 -10.11 -17.17 3.49
C SER A 302 -8.65 -17.61 3.50
N GLN A 303 -7.89 -17.18 2.49
CA GLN A 303 -6.44 -17.41 2.42
C GLN A 303 -5.70 -16.78 3.61
N THR A 304 -6.10 -15.58 4.02
CA THR A 304 -5.50 -14.89 5.17
C THR A 304 -5.82 -15.61 6.48
N LEU A 305 -7.10 -15.94 6.70
CA LEU A 305 -7.54 -16.63 7.90
C LEU A 305 -6.89 -18.02 8.03
N ASP A 306 -6.86 -18.81 6.94
CA ASP A 306 -6.20 -20.12 6.93
C ASP A 306 -4.72 -20.02 7.29
N LYS A 307 -4.02 -19.01 6.74
CA LYS A 307 -2.61 -18.79 7.06
C LYS A 307 -2.40 -18.47 8.54
N ILE A 308 -3.25 -17.63 9.14
CA ILE A 308 -3.21 -17.29 10.57
C ILE A 308 -3.45 -18.55 11.41
N VAL A 309 -4.54 -19.27 11.15
CA VAL A 309 -4.92 -20.48 11.89
C VAL A 309 -3.83 -21.54 11.80
N ARG A 310 -3.36 -21.87 10.60
CA ARG A 310 -2.36 -22.92 10.37
C ARG A 310 -1.01 -22.61 11.01
N LYS A 311 -0.61 -21.34 11.09
CA LYS A 311 0.72 -20.95 11.59
C LYS A 311 0.74 -20.52 13.05
N LEU A 312 -0.35 -19.96 13.57
CA LEU A 312 -0.37 -19.27 14.86
C LEU A 312 -1.29 -19.93 15.89
N LYS A 313 -2.27 -20.75 15.50
CA LYS A 313 -3.15 -21.45 16.47
C LYS A 313 -2.33 -22.44 17.29
N GLY A 314 -2.39 -22.26 18.62
CA GLY A 314 -1.84 -23.17 19.62
C GLY A 314 -2.93 -23.81 20.46
N LYS A 315 -2.53 -24.45 21.55
CA LYS A 315 -3.45 -25.17 22.47
C LYS A 315 -4.18 -24.22 23.43
N TYR A 316 -3.53 -23.13 23.81
CA TYR A 316 -4.00 -22.16 24.80
C TYR A 316 -4.48 -20.83 24.19
N GLY A 317 -4.30 -20.65 22.88
CA GLY A 317 -4.63 -19.42 22.17
C GLY A 317 -3.85 -19.34 20.87
N PHE A 318 -3.75 -18.14 20.29
CA PHE A 318 -2.90 -17.91 19.13
C PHE A 318 -1.63 -17.19 19.54
N LYS A 319 -0.50 -17.53 18.90
CA LYS A 319 0.72 -16.72 18.95
C LYS A 319 0.44 -15.36 18.29
N ARG A 320 1.09 -14.28 18.73
CA ARG A 320 0.98 -12.99 18.02
C ARG A 320 1.58 -13.11 16.62
N PHE A 321 2.83 -13.57 16.55
CA PHE A 321 3.53 -13.95 15.33
C PHE A 321 4.62 -14.98 15.66
N LEU A 322 5.24 -15.58 14.64
CA LEU A 322 6.28 -16.61 14.81
C LEU A 322 7.58 -16.02 15.40
N ARG A 323 8.22 -16.72 16.34
CA ARG A 323 9.41 -16.27 17.08
C ARG A 323 9.21 -14.98 17.86
N ASP A 324 7.98 -14.71 18.29
CA ASP A 324 7.68 -13.60 19.18
C ASP A 324 8.24 -13.86 20.59
N GLY A 325 9.21 -13.04 20.99
CA GLY A 325 9.84 -13.15 22.30
C GLY A 325 9.05 -12.51 23.43
N TYR A 326 7.94 -11.82 23.17
CA TYR A 326 7.23 -11.07 24.21
C TYR A 326 6.76 -11.95 25.36
N ARG A 327 7.21 -11.60 26.56
CA ARG A 327 6.93 -12.25 27.83
C ARG A 327 7.28 -13.73 27.89
N THR A 328 8.12 -14.20 26.96
CA THR A 328 8.74 -15.52 27.08
C THR A 328 9.75 -15.51 28.24
N ALA A 329 10.08 -16.68 28.77
CA ALA A 329 11.06 -16.79 29.85
C ALA A 329 12.46 -16.28 29.46
N ASN A 330 12.79 -16.29 28.16
CA ASN A 330 14.06 -15.85 27.61
C ASN A 330 14.10 -14.33 27.33
N GLU A 331 12.99 -13.60 27.45
CA GLU A 331 12.96 -12.15 27.22
C GLU A 331 13.65 -11.39 28.34
N ASP A 332 14.61 -10.54 27.96
CA ASP A 332 15.22 -9.57 28.87
C ASP A 332 14.24 -8.46 29.23
N LYS A 333 13.69 -8.52 30.44
CA LYS A 333 12.68 -7.58 30.95
C LYS A 333 13.21 -6.15 31.15
N ASN A 334 14.53 -5.96 31.20
CA ASN A 334 15.15 -4.67 31.48
C ASN A 334 15.48 -3.88 30.22
N ARG A 335 15.23 -4.44 29.04
CA ARG A 335 15.60 -3.85 27.76
C ARG A 335 14.42 -3.79 26.80
N ARG A 336 14.28 -2.64 26.12
CA ARG A 336 13.18 -2.42 25.16
C ARG A 336 13.39 -3.16 23.85
N HIS A 337 14.60 -3.17 23.32
CA HIS A 337 14.91 -3.67 21.98
C HIS A 337 15.67 -4.98 22.00
N TYR A 338 15.39 -5.90 21.08
CA TYR A 338 16.08 -7.19 21.00
C TYR A 338 17.51 -7.06 20.47
N LYS A 339 18.36 -8.00 20.87
CA LYS A 339 19.70 -8.19 20.31
C LYS A 339 19.56 -9.02 19.03
N PRO A 340 20.51 -8.91 18.09
CA PRO A 340 20.62 -9.86 16.99
C PRO A 340 20.56 -11.31 17.50
N ALA A 341 19.92 -12.21 16.75
CA ALA A 341 19.68 -13.63 17.09
C ALA A 341 18.79 -13.95 18.30
N GLU A 342 18.40 -12.98 19.13
CA GLU A 342 17.62 -13.23 20.35
C GLU A 342 16.25 -13.87 20.06
N MET A 343 15.62 -13.53 18.94
CA MET A 343 14.32 -14.08 18.56
C MET A 343 14.35 -15.60 18.33
N LYS A 344 15.49 -16.18 17.92
CA LYS A 344 15.62 -17.64 17.77
C LYS A 344 15.41 -18.36 19.10
N LEU A 345 15.80 -17.72 20.21
CA LEU A 345 15.61 -18.28 21.56
C LEU A 345 14.13 -18.39 21.93
N SER A 346 13.26 -17.70 21.21
CA SER A 346 11.81 -17.73 21.41
C SER A 346 11.08 -18.70 20.47
N ASP A 347 11.81 -19.32 19.52
CA ASP A 347 11.23 -20.30 18.59
C ASP A 347 10.69 -21.50 19.36
N GLY A 348 9.42 -21.86 19.12
CA GLY A 348 8.72 -22.96 19.78
C GLY A 348 8.15 -22.62 21.18
N ILE A 349 8.63 -21.57 21.85
CA ILE A 349 8.20 -21.18 23.21
C ILE A 349 7.34 -19.92 23.26
N GLU A 350 6.88 -19.42 22.11
CA GLU A 350 6.12 -18.17 22.03
C GLU A 350 4.87 -18.22 22.91
N CYS A 351 4.51 -17.07 23.48
CA CYS A 351 3.30 -16.94 24.28
C CYS A 351 2.05 -17.10 23.41
N GLU A 352 1.06 -17.80 23.95
CA GLU A 352 -0.24 -18.01 23.29
C GLU A 352 -1.32 -17.15 23.96
N PHE A 353 -2.14 -16.48 23.16
CA PHE A 353 -3.11 -15.47 23.62
C PHE A 353 -4.54 -15.98 23.42
N PRO A 354 -5.28 -16.28 24.50
CA PRO A 354 -6.69 -16.70 24.43
C PRO A 354 -7.61 -15.69 23.76
N LEU A 355 -7.20 -14.41 23.75
CA LEU A 355 -7.86 -13.30 23.07
C LEU A 355 -8.33 -13.65 21.65
N PHE A 356 -7.53 -14.43 20.91
CA PHE A 356 -7.82 -14.74 19.52
C PHE A 356 -8.84 -15.86 19.35
N PHE A 357 -9.07 -16.72 20.35
CA PHE A 357 -10.25 -17.59 20.35
C PHE A 357 -11.53 -16.76 20.40
N ILE A 358 -11.53 -15.65 21.16
CA ILE A 358 -12.67 -14.74 21.24
C ILE A 358 -12.93 -14.06 19.88
N TYR A 359 -11.89 -13.60 19.18
CA TYR A 359 -12.04 -13.10 17.81
C TYR A 359 -12.64 -14.14 16.87
N MET A 360 -12.22 -15.41 16.97
CA MET A 360 -12.78 -16.50 16.16
C MET A 360 -14.24 -16.81 16.50
N MET A 361 -14.64 -16.67 17.77
CA MET A 361 -16.06 -16.76 18.16
C MET A 361 -16.87 -15.64 17.51
N ILE A 362 -16.43 -14.39 17.62
CA ILE A 362 -17.12 -13.24 17.03
C ILE A 362 -17.22 -13.41 15.51
N ASP A 363 -16.11 -13.76 14.86
CA ASP A 363 -16.07 -14.05 13.42
C ASP A 363 -17.09 -15.13 13.01
N GLY A 364 -17.18 -16.22 13.79
CA GLY A 364 -18.15 -17.29 13.58
C GLY A 364 -19.59 -16.80 13.68
N VAL A 365 -19.91 -15.90 14.61
CA VAL A 365 -21.25 -15.29 14.71
C VAL A 365 -21.55 -14.42 13.48
N PHE A 366 -20.62 -13.55 13.08
CA PHE A 366 -20.80 -12.66 11.92
C PHE A 366 -20.95 -13.44 10.60
N ARG A 367 -20.26 -14.57 10.45
CA ARG A 367 -20.36 -15.45 9.28
C ARG A 367 -21.49 -16.48 9.35
N GLY A 368 -22.25 -16.54 10.44
CA GLY A 368 -23.32 -17.52 10.62
C GLY A 368 -22.81 -18.97 10.70
N ASN A 369 -21.61 -19.18 11.26
CA ASN A 369 -20.98 -20.48 11.42
C ASN A 369 -21.03 -20.95 12.90
N PRO A 370 -22.10 -21.61 13.34
CA PRO A 370 -22.24 -22.06 14.74
C PRO A 370 -21.24 -23.14 15.12
N ALA A 371 -20.72 -23.92 14.16
CA ALA A 371 -19.71 -24.94 14.42
C ALA A 371 -18.39 -24.31 14.86
N GLN A 372 -17.96 -23.23 14.19
CA GLN A 372 -16.79 -22.44 14.58
C GLN A 372 -16.99 -21.80 15.96
N VAL A 373 -18.16 -21.21 16.22
CA VAL A 373 -18.46 -20.61 17.54
C VAL A 373 -18.30 -21.64 18.64
N LYS A 374 -18.90 -22.83 18.47
CA LYS A 374 -18.82 -23.92 19.44
C LYS A 374 -17.39 -24.41 19.65
N GLU A 375 -16.63 -24.65 18.58
CA GLU A 375 -15.22 -25.08 18.68
C GLU A 375 -14.38 -24.12 19.52
N TYR A 376 -14.43 -22.82 19.19
CA TYR A 376 -13.60 -21.84 19.88
C TYR A 376 -14.12 -21.50 21.28
N GLN A 377 -15.41 -21.67 21.54
CA GLN A 377 -15.97 -21.59 22.89
C GLN A 377 -15.43 -22.71 23.78
N GLU A 378 -15.45 -23.96 23.32
CA GLU A 378 -14.91 -25.12 24.08
C GLU A 378 -13.40 -24.95 24.35
N LEU A 379 -12.64 -24.47 23.35
CA LEU A 379 -11.22 -24.16 23.52
C LEU A 379 -10.97 -23.04 24.52
N LEU A 380 -11.81 -22.01 24.54
CA LEU A 380 -11.70 -20.89 25.46
C LEU A 380 -12.05 -21.30 26.90
N GLU A 381 -13.14 -22.05 27.09
CA GLU A 381 -13.59 -22.53 28.41
C GLU A 381 -12.49 -23.34 29.14
N ALA A 382 -11.67 -24.07 28.39
CA ALA A 382 -10.55 -24.83 28.94
C ALA A 382 -9.38 -23.97 29.48
N VAL A 383 -9.33 -22.67 29.15
CA VAL A 383 -8.18 -21.78 29.42
C VAL A 383 -8.54 -20.50 30.18
N ILE A 384 -9.80 -20.32 30.56
CA ILE A 384 -10.25 -19.18 31.38
C ILE A 384 -10.30 -19.54 32.86
N PHE A 385 -10.30 -18.52 33.72
CA PHE A 385 -10.45 -18.69 35.18
C PHE A 385 -11.79 -18.12 35.64
N GLN A 386 -12.20 -18.50 36.85
CA GLN A 386 -13.28 -17.83 37.56
C GLN A 386 -12.69 -16.95 38.66
N SER A 387 -13.21 -15.73 38.79
CA SER A 387 -12.91 -14.84 39.91
C SER A 387 -13.53 -15.35 41.21
N PHE A 388 -13.16 -14.76 42.34
CA PHE A 388 -13.79 -15.06 43.63
C PHE A 388 -15.32 -14.81 43.61
N GLU A 389 -15.76 -13.83 42.83
CA GLU A 389 -17.17 -13.48 42.63
C GLU A 389 -17.86 -14.36 41.57
N GLY A 390 -17.16 -15.36 41.01
CA GLY A 390 -17.69 -16.30 40.02
C GLY A 390 -17.70 -15.79 38.58
N HIS A 391 -17.09 -14.64 38.29
CA HIS A 391 -17.01 -14.08 36.93
C HIS A 391 -15.87 -14.70 36.12
N ALA A 392 -16.07 -14.88 34.81
CA ALA A 392 -15.01 -15.35 33.93
C ALA A 392 -13.87 -14.32 33.81
N VAL A 393 -12.63 -14.81 33.85
CA VAL A 393 -11.42 -14.01 33.73
C VAL A 393 -10.55 -14.53 32.61
N ILE A 394 -10.33 -13.70 31.61
CA ILE A 394 -9.48 -13.97 30.45
C ILE A 394 -8.03 -13.62 30.78
N PRO A 395 -7.10 -14.60 30.78
CA PRO A 395 -5.67 -14.34 30.92
C PRO A 395 -5.14 -13.60 29.70
N LYS A 396 -4.13 -12.74 29.89
CA LYS A 396 -3.54 -12.03 28.76
C LYS A 396 -2.81 -12.97 27.81
N TYR A 397 -2.03 -13.91 28.36
CA TYR A 397 -1.30 -14.92 27.60
C TYR A 397 -0.95 -16.14 28.45
N TYR A 398 -0.53 -17.21 27.79
CA TYR A 398 0.04 -18.42 28.36
C TYR A 398 1.50 -18.56 27.94
N TYR A 399 2.42 -18.77 28.89
CA TYR A 399 3.87 -18.83 28.66
C TYR A 399 4.49 -20.13 29.17
N VAL A 400 5.66 -20.47 28.65
CA VAL A 400 6.48 -21.59 29.12
C VAL A 400 7.41 -21.08 30.25
N PRO A 401 7.32 -21.62 31.48
CA PRO A 401 8.24 -21.24 32.56
C PRO A 401 9.69 -21.60 32.24
N ALA A 402 10.63 -20.87 32.83
CA ALA A 402 12.07 -21.00 32.56
C ALA A 402 12.58 -22.45 32.70
N ASP A 403 12.14 -23.16 33.74
CA ASP A 403 12.56 -24.55 34.02
C ASP A 403 12.15 -25.55 32.93
N PHE A 404 11.16 -25.19 32.08
CA PHE A 404 10.63 -26.06 31.04
C PHE A 404 11.05 -25.65 29.62
N VAL A 405 11.75 -24.52 29.46
CA VAL A 405 12.13 -23.96 28.14
C VAL A 405 12.95 -24.95 27.32
N GLU A 406 13.99 -25.55 27.89
CA GLU A 406 14.87 -26.46 27.15
C GLU A 406 14.14 -27.70 26.63
N ALA A 407 13.22 -28.24 27.44
CA ALA A 407 12.42 -29.40 27.06
C ALA A 407 11.42 -29.06 25.95
N GLU A 408 10.77 -27.88 26.04
CA GLU A 408 9.86 -27.39 25.00
C GLU A 408 10.58 -27.13 23.68
N GLN A 409 11.78 -26.54 23.70
CA GLN A 409 12.57 -26.28 22.50
C GLN A 409 13.06 -27.57 21.81
N LYS A 410 13.36 -28.62 22.59
CA LYS A 410 13.75 -29.92 22.02
C LYS A 410 12.57 -30.66 21.39
N ASN A 411 11.38 -30.55 21.97
CA ASN A 411 10.16 -31.17 21.45
C ASN A 411 8.98 -30.21 21.62
N HIS A 412 8.65 -29.49 20.54
CA HIS A 412 7.63 -28.45 20.54
C HIS A 412 6.26 -29.00 20.97
N GLY A 413 5.60 -28.30 21.89
CA GLY A 413 4.30 -28.68 22.43
C GLY A 413 4.36 -29.76 23.54
N SER A 414 5.54 -30.13 24.02
CA SER A 414 5.70 -31.14 25.08
C SER A 414 5.38 -30.61 26.48
N GLN A 415 5.55 -29.30 26.71
CA GLN A 415 5.43 -28.68 28.03
C GLN A 415 4.10 -27.96 28.22
N LYS A 416 3.61 -28.01 29.46
CA LYS A 416 2.42 -27.26 29.88
C LYS A 416 2.75 -25.77 29.98
N ARG A 417 1.89 -24.92 29.41
CA ARG A 417 1.99 -23.45 29.57
C ARG A 417 1.19 -22.98 30.77
N PHE A 418 1.65 -21.89 31.36
CA PHE A 418 1.07 -21.27 32.55
C PHE A 418 0.48 -19.91 32.18
N PRO A 419 -0.66 -19.53 32.76
CA PRO A 419 -1.27 -18.25 32.49
C PRO A 419 -0.42 -17.10 33.04
N SER A 420 -0.49 -15.95 32.39
CA SER A 420 -0.06 -14.67 32.94
C SER A 420 -0.79 -14.39 34.26
N ASN A 421 -0.18 -13.63 35.17
CA ASN A 421 -0.77 -13.32 36.48
C ASN A 421 -2.13 -12.62 36.42
N SER A 422 -2.53 -12.07 35.26
CA SER A 422 -3.84 -11.48 35.05
C SER A 422 -4.96 -12.45 35.49
N GLY A 423 -5.70 -12.04 36.53
CA GLY A 423 -6.82 -12.76 37.13
C GLY A 423 -6.51 -13.49 38.43
N ARG A 424 -5.24 -13.81 38.70
CA ARG A 424 -4.84 -14.54 39.93
C ARG A 424 -4.41 -13.62 41.07
N ASP A 425 -3.93 -12.42 40.74
CA ASP A 425 -3.48 -11.37 41.66
C ASP A 425 -4.47 -10.21 41.79
N GLY A 426 -5.67 -10.34 41.21
CA GLY A 426 -6.66 -9.27 41.10
C GLY A 426 -6.45 -8.33 39.90
N MET A 427 -5.48 -8.59 39.02
CA MET A 427 -5.22 -7.76 37.84
C MET A 427 -6.00 -8.26 36.61
N LEU A 428 -6.89 -7.47 36.01
CA LEU A 428 -7.64 -7.89 34.81
C LEU A 428 -6.98 -7.38 33.52
N PHE A 429 -7.00 -8.22 32.48
CA PHE A 429 -6.66 -7.81 31.12
C PHE A 429 -7.88 -7.20 30.43
N LEU A 430 -8.08 -5.89 30.59
CA LEU A 430 -9.32 -5.21 30.20
C LEU A 430 -9.70 -5.36 28.73
N TRP A 431 -8.73 -5.34 27.80
CA TRP A 431 -9.02 -5.57 26.38
C TRP A 431 -9.62 -6.97 26.14
N GLY A 432 -9.01 -8.01 26.71
CA GLY A 432 -9.55 -9.37 26.58
C GLY A 432 -10.89 -9.57 27.28
N GLN A 433 -11.07 -8.96 28.46
CA GLN A 433 -12.34 -8.98 29.17
C GLN A 433 -13.46 -8.30 28.36
N ALA A 434 -13.17 -7.14 27.78
CA ALA A 434 -14.14 -6.39 26.98
C ALA A 434 -14.59 -7.16 25.73
N LEU A 435 -13.65 -7.76 24.99
CA LEU A 435 -14.00 -8.58 23.83
C LEU A 435 -14.75 -9.86 24.21
N TYR A 436 -14.41 -10.50 25.33
CA TYR A 436 -15.14 -11.65 25.83
C TYR A 436 -16.60 -11.31 26.13
N ASN A 437 -16.83 -10.17 26.79
CA ASN A 437 -18.18 -9.69 27.08
C ASN A 437 -18.97 -9.45 25.78
N ILE A 438 -18.38 -8.82 24.77
CA ILE A 438 -19.02 -8.63 23.45
C ILE A 438 -19.35 -9.99 22.82
N ALA A 439 -18.41 -10.92 22.80
CA ALA A 439 -18.61 -12.26 22.24
C ALA A 439 -19.73 -13.02 22.96
N LYS A 440 -19.80 -12.95 24.30
CA LYS A 440 -20.87 -13.59 25.07
C LYS A 440 -22.24 -12.97 24.77
N LEU A 441 -22.35 -11.65 24.72
CA LEU A 441 -23.61 -10.98 24.35
C LEU A 441 -24.11 -11.41 22.95
N LEU A 442 -23.19 -11.58 22.00
CA LEU A 442 -23.48 -12.07 20.65
C LEU A 442 -23.90 -13.55 20.62
N VAL A 443 -23.12 -14.42 21.26
CA VAL A 443 -23.36 -15.88 21.30
C VAL A 443 -24.64 -16.21 22.04
N ASP A 444 -24.92 -15.51 23.14
CA ASP A 444 -26.13 -15.69 23.93
C ASP A 444 -27.36 -15.03 23.27
N GLY A 445 -27.18 -14.34 22.13
CA GLY A 445 -28.27 -13.75 21.35
C GLY A 445 -28.92 -12.51 21.98
N LEU A 446 -28.25 -11.87 22.94
CA LEU A 446 -28.70 -10.63 23.58
C LEU A 446 -28.54 -9.41 22.66
N ILE A 447 -27.54 -9.48 21.77
CA ILE A 447 -27.34 -8.52 20.68
C ILE A 447 -27.09 -9.30 19.39
N SER A 448 -27.41 -8.66 18.26
CA SER A 448 -27.14 -9.18 16.93
C SER A 448 -25.92 -8.48 16.31
N PRO A 449 -25.28 -9.06 15.29
CA PRO A 449 -24.23 -8.40 14.50
C PRO A 449 -24.60 -6.99 14.01
N LYS A 450 -25.89 -6.74 13.72
CA LYS A 450 -26.38 -5.46 13.23
C LYS A 450 -26.38 -4.36 14.29
N ASP A 451 -26.42 -4.73 15.56
CA ASP A 451 -26.46 -3.77 16.66
C ASP A 451 -25.08 -3.12 16.86
N ILE A 452 -24.01 -3.92 16.79
CA ILE A 452 -22.61 -3.46 16.98
C ILE A 452 -21.89 -3.06 15.70
N ASP A 453 -22.47 -3.36 14.53
CA ASP A 453 -22.05 -2.78 13.23
C ASP A 453 -23.30 -2.24 12.49
N PRO A 454 -23.85 -1.10 12.96
CA PRO A 454 -25.08 -0.51 12.42
C PRO A 454 -24.91 0.06 11.01
N ILE A 455 -23.67 0.18 10.53
CA ILE A 455 -23.36 0.59 9.15
C ILE A 455 -23.16 -0.62 8.21
N HIS A 456 -23.34 -1.84 8.72
CA HIS A 456 -23.37 -3.11 7.97
C HIS A 456 -22.12 -3.38 7.12
N ARG A 457 -20.92 -3.06 7.62
CA ARG A 457 -19.66 -3.36 6.93
C ARG A 457 -19.45 -4.86 6.72
N TYR A 458 -19.89 -5.68 7.66
CA TYR A 458 -19.78 -7.15 7.55
C TYR A 458 -20.61 -7.74 6.40
N VAL A 459 -21.59 -7.00 5.89
CA VAL A 459 -22.46 -7.42 4.78
C VAL A 459 -21.85 -6.96 3.45
N PRO A 460 -21.81 -7.80 2.40
CA PRO A 460 -21.40 -7.37 1.08
C PRO A 460 -22.19 -6.14 0.61
N ARG A 461 -21.49 -5.19 -0.02
CA ARG A 461 -22.08 -3.90 -0.45
C ARG A 461 -23.31 -4.01 -1.36
N GLN A 462 -23.47 -5.11 -2.09
CA GLN A 462 -24.64 -5.33 -2.95
C GLN A 462 -25.94 -5.44 -2.13
N ASP A 463 -25.82 -5.88 -0.87
CA ASP A 463 -26.92 -6.12 0.05
C ASP A 463 -27.01 -5.05 1.16
N GLN A 464 -26.08 -4.08 1.19
CA GLN A 464 -26.11 -2.97 2.13
C GLN A 464 -27.24 -1.98 1.78
N ARG A 465 -28.11 -1.69 2.75
CA ARG A 465 -29.11 -0.62 2.63
C ARG A 465 -28.44 0.75 2.87
N ASN A 466 -28.96 1.80 2.24
CA ASN A 466 -28.49 3.16 2.47
C ASN A 466 -28.65 3.54 3.94
N VAL A 467 -27.53 3.86 4.61
CA VAL A 467 -27.52 4.38 5.98
C VAL A 467 -28.09 5.80 5.97
N SER A 468 -29.16 6.04 6.74
CA SER A 468 -29.93 7.30 6.76
C SER A 468 -29.10 8.56 7.08
N MET A 469 -27.93 8.41 7.71
CA MET A 469 -27.04 9.50 8.11
C MET A 469 -26.01 9.90 7.06
N ARG A 470 -25.97 9.21 5.91
CA ARG A 470 -25.12 9.64 4.79
C ARG A 470 -25.80 10.78 4.06
N TYR A 471 -25.13 11.93 4.01
CA TYR A 471 -25.67 13.13 3.38
C TYR A 471 -25.61 12.99 1.84
N SER A 472 -26.68 12.46 1.22
CA SER A 472 -26.74 12.29 -0.25
C SER A 472 -28.08 12.61 -0.93
N ASN A 473 -29.11 13.12 -0.24
CA ASN A 473 -30.48 13.05 -0.78
C ASN A 473 -31.12 14.37 -1.24
N GLN A 474 -30.38 15.42 -1.58
CA GLN A 474 -30.98 16.65 -2.14
C GLN A 474 -30.27 17.14 -3.40
N VAL A 475 -30.64 16.57 -4.55
CA VAL A 475 -30.42 17.21 -5.85
C VAL A 475 -31.59 18.17 -6.08
N SER A 476 -31.43 19.43 -5.67
CA SER A 476 -32.29 20.51 -6.17
C SER A 476 -31.93 20.80 -7.64
N CYS A 477 -32.93 21.16 -8.44
CA CYS A 477 -32.81 21.45 -9.87
C CYS A 477 -31.60 22.36 -10.17
N ILE A 478 -30.68 21.90 -11.02
CA ILE A 478 -29.46 22.62 -11.39
C ILE A 478 -29.83 23.74 -12.37
N THR A 479 -29.82 24.98 -11.92
CA THR A 479 -30.23 26.15 -12.73
C THR A 479 -29.08 26.89 -13.41
N SER A 480 -27.82 26.65 -13.01
CA SER A 480 -26.64 27.30 -13.59
C SER A 480 -25.37 26.44 -13.49
N LEU A 481 -24.66 26.28 -14.60
CA LEU A 481 -23.37 25.58 -14.70
C LEU A 481 -22.23 26.57 -14.91
N SER A 482 -21.15 26.38 -14.18
CA SER A 482 -19.88 27.07 -14.45
C SER A 482 -18.83 26.00 -14.75
N LEU A 483 -18.51 25.80 -16.04
CA LEU A 483 -17.26 25.13 -16.45
C LEU A 483 -16.11 26.10 -16.21
N MET A 484 -14.91 25.65 -15.83
CA MET A 484 -13.81 26.56 -15.44
C MET A 484 -12.48 26.19 -16.09
N HIS A 485 -11.62 27.20 -16.27
CA HIS A 485 -10.20 27.02 -16.56
C HIS A 485 -9.44 26.68 -15.25
N ASN A 486 -8.44 25.79 -15.28
CA ASN A 486 -7.63 25.35 -14.11
C ASN A 486 -8.44 24.66 -12.97
N LEU A 487 -9.33 23.74 -13.34
CA LEU A 487 -10.28 23.06 -12.45
C LEU A 487 -9.67 22.25 -11.30
N LEU A 488 -8.49 21.66 -11.50
CA LEU A 488 -7.87 20.80 -10.50
C LEU A 488 -7.33 21.60 -9.31
N GLN A 489 -6.69 22.74 -9.61
CA GLN A 489 -6.13 23.65 -8.62
C GLN A 489 -7.23 24.30 -7.77
N ALA A 490 -8.32 24.76 -8.41
CA ALA A 490 -9.47 25.33 -7.71
C ALA A 490 -10.17 24.30 -6.78
N LEU A 491 -10.23 23.03 -7.19
CA LEU A 491 -10.77 21.96 -6.34
C LEU A 491 -9.82 21.64 -5.18
N ALA A 492 -8.51 21.56 -5.43
CA ALA A 492 -7.50 21.35 -4.40
C ALA A 492 -7.52 22.49 -3.35
N GLU A 493 -7.66 23.74 -3.81
CA GLU A 493 -7.86 24.92 -2.95
C GLU A 493 -9.16 24.81 -2.13
N ALA A 494 -10.28 24.40 -2.74
CA ALA A 494 -11.52 24.20 -1.99
C ALA A 494 -11.37 23.14 -0.88
N TYR A 495 -10.65 22.05 -1.16
CA TYR A 495 -10.32 21.04 -0.16
C TYR A 495 -9.33 21.56 0.91
N HIS A 496 -8.42 22.46 0.56
CA HIS A 496 -7.49 23.08 1.50
C HIS A 496 -8.23 23.85 2.60
N PHE A 497 -9.29 24.58 2.23
CA PHE A 497 -10.13 25.31 3.18
C PHE A 497 -11.02 24.43 4.08
N LEU A 498 -11.09 23.13 3.80
CA LEU A 498 -11.93 22.21 4.57
C LEU A 498 -11.34 22.02 5.98
N ALA A 499 -12.16 22.31 6.99
CA ALA A 499 -11.82 22.20 8.41
C ALA A 499 -10.60 23.04 8.87
N ILE A 500 -10.40 24.22 8.30
CA ILE A 500 -9.54 25.24 8.91
C ILE A 500 -10.12 25.64 10.26
N ASN A 501 -9.30 25.58 11.31
CA ASN A 501 -9.69 26.00 12.65
C ASN A 501 -8.60 26.83 13.31
N LYS A 502 -8.81 28.15 13.39
CA LYS A 502 -7.85 29.08 14.01
C LYS A 502 -7.69 28.88 15.52
N LYS A 503 -8.73 28.43 16.23
CA LYS A 503 -8.66 28.21 17.69
C LYS A 503 -7.76 27.02 18.03
N LEU A 504 -7.78 25.99 17.19
CA LEU A 504 -6.96 24.78 17.34
C LEU A 504 -5.63 24.82 16.59
N GLY A 505 -5.36 25.90 15.84
CA GLY A 505 -4.15 26.03 15.02
C GLY A 505 -4.11 25.11 13.78
N LEU A 506 -5.27 24.67 13.29
CA LEU A 506 -5.38 23.71 12.18
C LEU A 506 -5.56 24.42 10.84
N SER A 507 -4.70 24.09 9.88
CA SER A 507 -4.65 24.70 8.54
C SER A 507 -5.55 24.02 7.49
N GLY A 508 -6.29 22.96 7.85
CA GLY A 508 -7.11 22.19 6.91
C GLY A 508 -6.31 21.12 6.14
N ARG A 509 -6.76 20.76 4.93
CA ARG A 509 -6.09 19.71 4.13
C ARG A 509 -4.78 20.25 3.54
N PRO A 510 -3.65 19.54 3.67
CA PRO A 510 -2.43 19.91 2.96
C PRO A 510 -2.66 19.93 1.45
N GLU A 511 -1.84 20.70 0.72
CA GLU A 511 -1.90 20.77 -0.74
C GLU A 511 -1.62 19.39 -1.33
N ARG A 512 -2.68 18.75 -1.85
CA ARG A 512 -2.67 17.38 -2.37
C ARG A 512 -3.60 17.34 -3.58
N PRO A 513 -3.14 16.85 -4.74
CA PRO A 513 -3.98 16.75 -5.91
C PRO A 513 -5.16 15.79 -5.66
N VAL A 514 -6.29 16.08 -6.30
CA VAL A 514 -7.46 15.18 -6.32
C VAL A 514 -7.28 14.20 -7.48
N GLY A 515 -7.46 12.91 -7.22
CA GLY A 515 -7.23 11.88 -8.24
C GLY A 515 -8.41 11.69 -9.20
N CYS A 516 -8.34 10.61 -9.97
CA CYS A 516 -9.32 10.32 -11.02
C CYS A 516 -10.73 10.03 -10.48
N ILE A 517 -10.84 9.36 -9.32
CA ILE A 517 -12.17 9.08 -8.73
C ILE A 517 -12.79 10.37 -8.21
N GLY A 518 -12.02 11.19 -7.51
CA GLY A 518 -12.47 12.47 -6.98
C GLY A 518 -12.87 13.46 -8.08
N THR A 519 -12.17 13.48 -9.22
CA THR A 519 -12.49 14.39 -10.33
C THR A 519 -13.71 13.96 -11.15
N CYS A 520 -14.10 12.68 -11.12
CA CYS A 520 -15.21 12.16 -11.92
C CYS A 520 -16.60 12.30 -11.27
N LYS A 521 -16.77 13.28 -10.37
CA LYS A 521 -18.04 13.59 -9.70
C LYS A 521 -18.39 15.07 -9.82
N ILE A 522 -19.65 15.38 -9.53
CA ILE A 522 -20.13 16.76 -9.50
C ILE A 522 -19.91 17.31 -8.09
N TYR A 523 -19.44 18.55 -8.01
CA TYR A 523 -19.30 19.27 -6.76
C TYR A 523 -20.28 20.43 -6.68
N ARG A 524 -20.83 20.67 -5.49
CA ARG A 524 -21.57 21.89 -5.18
C ARG A 524 -20.76 22.68 -4.15
N ILE A 525 -20.18 23.78 -4.60
CA ILE A 525 -19.28 24.62 -3.81
C ILE A 525 -19.91 26.01 -3.72
N LEU A 526 -20.26 26.46 -2.51
CA LEU A 526 -20.91 27.78 -2.28
C LEU A 526 -22.13 28.02 -3.19
N GLY A 527 -22.94 26.98 -3.42
CA GLY A 527 -24.12 27.05 -4.28
C GLY A 527 -23.86 26.92 -5.78
N LYS A 528 -22.61 26.98 -6.25
CA LYS A 528 -22.24 26.76 -7.66
C LYS A 528 -22.01 25.27 -7.94
N THR A 529 -22.40 24.83 -9.14
CA THR A 529 -22.11 23.48 -9.64
C THR A 529 -20.77 23.49 -10.37
N VAL A 530 -19.84 22.66 -9.90
CA VAL A 530 -18.46 22.54 -10.40
C VAL A 530 -18.24 21.11 -10.89
N VAL A 531 -17.62 20.96 -12.07
CA VAL A 531 -17.23 19.67 -12.64
C VAL A 531 -15.80 19.76 -13.10
N CYS A 532 -14.96 18.78 -12.73
CA CYS A 532 -13.53 18.78 -13.00
C CYS A 532 -13.17 17.81 -14.14
N TYR A 533 -12.18 18.16 -14.95
CA TYR A 533 -11.50 17.16 -15.77
C TYR A 533 -10.42 16.44 -14.94
N PRO A 534 -10.12 15.16 -15.22
CA PRO A 534 -9.09 14.42 -14.49
C PRO A 534 -7.69 14.99 -14.72
N ILE A 535 -6.78 14.73 -13.77
CA ILE A 535 -5.38 15.18 -13.79
C ILE A 535 -4.61 14.81 -15.06
N VAL A 536 -5.04 13.77 -15.78
CA VAL A 536 -4.46 13.37 -17.07
C VAL A 536 -4.47 14.49 -18.13
N PHE A 537 -5.38 15.45 -18.02
CA PHE A 537 -5.47 16.60 -18.94
C PHE A 537 -4.81 17.87 -18.41
N ASP A 538 -4.24 17.80 -17.20
CA ASP A 538 -3.51 18.91 -16.61
C ASP A 538 -2.13 19.01 -17.28
N LEU A 539 -1.79 20.20 -17.79
CA LEU A 539 -0.46 20.43 -18.35
C LEU A 539 0.48 20.69 -17.17
N SER A 540 1.01 19.63 -16.58
CA SER A 540 2.17 19.76 -15.71
C SER A 540 3.33 20.40 -16.47
N ASP A 541 4.29 21.02 -15.77
CA ASP A 541 5.53 21.54 -16.37
C ASP A 541 6.39 20.50 -17.11
N PHE A 542 6.02 19.21 -17.02
CA PHE A 542 6.70 18.09 -17.67
C PHE A 542 6.01 17.65 -18.97
N TYR A 543 6.83 17.27 -19.96
CA TYR A 543 6.44 17.12 -21.35
C TYR A 543 5.71 15.80 -21.70
N LEU A 544 5.60 14.84 -20.77
CA LEU A 544 5.00 13.52 -21.02
C LEU A 544 3.56 13.59 -21.56
N SER A 545 2.77 14.56 -21.08
CA SER A 545 1.39 14.77 -21.51
C SER A 545 1.25 15.25 -22.97
N GLN A 546 2.34 15.63 -23.62
CA GLN A 546 2.37 16.04 -25.03
C GLN A 546 2.46 14.84 -25.99
N ASP A 547 2.83 13.65 -25.50
CA ASP A 547 2.79 12.42 -26.29
C ASP A 547 1.33 11.93 -26.40
N VAL A 548 0.78 12.06 -27.60
CA VAL A 548 -0.64 11.74 -27.87
C VAL A 548 -0.97 10.27 -27.65
N MET A 549 -0.03 9.35 -27.90
CA MET A 549 -0.28 7.93 -27.68
C MET A 549 -0.31 7.61 -26.19
N LEU A 550 0.60 8.20 -25.40
CA LEU A 550 0.53 8.09 -23.93
C LEU A 550 -0.75 8.69 -23.37
N LEU A 551 -1.16 9.88 -23.84
CA LEU A 551 -2.41 10.51 -23.40
C LEU A 551 -3.63 9.61 -23.66
N ILE A 552 -3.73 9.02 -24.85
CA ILE A 552 -4.81 8.08 -25.20
C ILE A 552 -4.80 6.87 -24.27
N ASP A 553 -3.63 6.32 -23.98
CA ASP A 553 -3.50 5.21 -23.04
C ASP A 553 -3.92 5.63 -21.63
N ASP A 554 -3.45 6.77 -21.12
CA ASP A 554 -3.80 7.27 -19.80
C ASP A 554 -5.32 7.51 -19.65
N ILE A 555 -5.99 7.98 -20.71
CA ILE A 555 -7.46 8.08 -20.76
C ILE A 555 -8.12 6.70 -20.64
N LYS A 556 -7.68 5.71 -21.43
CA LYS A 556 -8.22 4.34 -21.35
C LYS A 556 -8.03 3.77 -19.95
N ASN A 557 -6.86 3.98 -19.36
CA ASN A 557 -6.50 3.48 -18.04
C ASN A 557 -7.30 4.15 -16.93
N ALA A 558 -7.47 5.47 -17.00
CA ALA A 558 -8.31 6.21 -16.07
C ALA A 558 -9.76 5.68 -16.11
N LEU A 559 -10.30 5.41 -17.30
CA LEU A 559 -11.64 4.83 -17.46
C LEU A 559 -11.74 3.40 -16.91
N GLN A 560 -10.73 2.55 -17.15
CA GLN A 560 -10.67 1.19 -16.58
C GLN A 560 -10.58 1.22 -15.06
N PHE A 561 -9.72 2.09 -14.52
CA PHE A 561 -9.57 2.34 -13.08
C PHE A 561 -10.91 2.78 -12.47
N ILE A 562 -11.58 3.76 -13.07
CA ILE A 562 -12.90 4.22 -12.61
C ILE A 562 -13.91 3.06 -12.68
N LYS A 563 -13.98 2.29 -13.77
CA LYS A 563 -14.87 1.13 -13.88
C LYS A 563 -14.66 0.11 -12.76
N GLN A 564 -13.41 -0.16 -12.38
CA GLN A 564 -13.07 -1.15 -11.37
C GLN A 564 -13.36 -0.65 -9.93
N TYR A 565 -13.03 0.61 -9.66
CA TYR A 565 -12.98 1.16 -8.29
C TYR A 565 -14.10 2.15 -7.95
N TRP A 566 -14.94 2.54 -8.91
CA TRP A 566 -16.13 3.32 -8.63
C TRP A 566 -17.17 2.47 -7.89
N LYS A 567 -17.35 2.76 -6.60
CA LYS A 567 -18.29 2.05 -5.73
C LYS A 567 -19.39 2.96 -5.16
N MET A 568 -19.47 4.20 -5.63
CA MET A 568 -20.47 5.15 -5.16
C MET A 568 -21.79 4.99 -5.95
N PRO A 569 -22.95 5.35 -5.35
CA PRO A 569 -24.25 5.20 -5.99
C PRO A 569 -24.45 6.22 -7.12
N GLY A 570 -24.42 5.81 -8.38
CA GLY A 570 -24.59 6.71 -9.55
C GLY A 570 -23.49 6.49 -10.58
N ARG A 571 -23.61 7.12 -11.76
CA ARG A 571 -22.62 6.95 -12.84
C ARG A 571 -21.49 7.97 -12.70
N PRO A 572 -20.22 7.57 -12.91
CA PRO A 572 -19.09 8.50 -12.96
C PRO A 572 -19.19 9.42 -14.18
N LEU A 573 -18.77 10.67 -14.03
CA LEU A 573 -18.72 11.67 -15.09
C LEU A 573 -17.27 11.98 -15.44
N PHE A 574 -16.80 11.50 -16.60
CA PHE A 574 -15.44 11.74 -17.09
C PHE A 574 -15.44 12.87 -18.13
N LEU A 575 -14.75 13.97 -17.86
CA LEU A 575 -14.59 15.06 -18.82
C LEU A 575 -13.27 14.91 -19.59
N ALA A 576 -13.36 14.75 -20.91
CA ALA A 576 -12.20 14.69 -21.80
C ALA A 576 -11.93 16.08 -22.41
N LEU A 577 -10.74 16.64 -22.18
CA LEU A 577 -10.30 17.90 -22.75
C LEU A 577 -9.54 17.64 -24.06
N ILE A 578 -9.96 18.29 -25.15
CA ILE A 578 -9.28 18.20 -26.46
C ILE A 578 -8.70 19.57 -26.78
N ARG A 579 -7.39 19.62 -27.02
CA ARG A 579 -6.66 20.86 -27.33
C ARG A 579 -6.28 20.92 -28.82
N GLU A 580 -5.96 22.12 -29.30
CA GLU A 580 -5.65 22.36 -30.72
C GLU A 580 -4.38 21.62 -31.17
N ASP A 581 -3.38 21.51 -30.31
CA ASP A 581 -2.12 20.79 -30.53
C ASP A 581 -2.31 19.27 -30.65
N ASN A 582 -3.35 18.70 -30.03
CA ASN A 582 -3.72 17.30 -30.19
C ASN A 582 -4.27 16.98 -31.59
N ILE A 583 -4.76 17.99 -32.32
CA ILE A 583 -5.46 17.85 -33.60
C ILE A 583 -4.53 18.20 -34.80
N LYS A 584 -3.30 18.67 -34.55
CA LYS A 584 -2.34 19.07 -35.61
C LYS A 584 -1.41 17.94 -36.06
N GLY A 585 -1.21 17.81 -37.37
CA GLY A 585 -0.18 16.96 -38.00
C GLY A 585 -0.48 15.45 -37.96
N SER A 586 0.58 14.63 -37.92
CA SER A 586 0.51 13.16 -37.87
C SER A 586 -0.19 12.59 -36.63
N ARG A 587 -0.45 13.43 -35.62
CA ARG A 587 -1.09 13.08 -34.35
C ARG A 587 -2.62 13.02 -34.40
N PHE A 588 -3.24 13.49 -35.48
CA PHE A 588 -4.69 13.59 -35.60
C PHE A 588 -5.39 12.22 -35.71
N ASN A 589 -4.82 11.28 -36.49
CA ASN A 589 -5.45 9.97 -36.72
C ASN A 589 -5.67 9.18 -35.42
N PRO A 590 -4.67 9.04 -34.51
CA PRO A 590 -4.89 8.39 -33.22
C PRO A 590 -6.01 9.00 -32.36
N ILE A 591 -6.10 10.34 -32.32
CA ILE A 591 -7.18 11.03 -31.60
C ILE A 591 -8.53 10.77 -32.26
N LEU A 592 -8.60 10.80 -33.60
CA LEU A 592 -9.82 10.51 -34.33
C LEU A 592 -10.32 9.08 -34.05
N ASP A 593 -9.43 8.10 -34.00
CA ASP A 593 -9.76 6.71 -33.65
C ASP A 593 -10.28 6.58 -32.21
N MET A 594 -9.70 7.33 -31.28
CA MET A 594 -10.19 7.42 -29.90
C MET A 594 -11.61 8.03 -29.86
N LEU A 595 -11.85 9.14 -30.56
CA LEU A 595 -13.18 9.78 -30.62
C LEU A 595 -14.22 8.88 -31.30
N ALA A 596 -13.82 8.15 -32.34
CA ALA A 596 -14.68 7.14 -32.96
C ALA A 596 -15.04 6.02 -31.97
N SER A 597 -14.10 5.59 -31.13
CA SER A 597 -14.33 4.58 -30.08
C SER A 597 -15.30 5.09 -29.00
N PHE A 598 -15.14 6.35 -28.58
CA PHE A 598 -16.09 7.05 -27.70
C PHE A 598 -17.51 7.06 -28.29
N LYS A 599 -17.66 7.43 -29.57
CA LYS A 599 -18.95 7.44 -30.27
C LYS A 599 -19.57 6.04 -30.41
N LYS A 600 -18.76 5.00 -30.60
CA LYS A 600 -19.19 3.59 -30.62
C LYS A 600 -19.64 3.08 -29.23
N GLY A 601 -19.35 3.83 -28.16
CA GLY A 601 -19.74 3.49 -26.80
C GLY A 601 -18.85 2.46 -26.10
N ASN A 602 -17.66 2.19 -26.63
CA ASN A 602 -16.68 1.29 -26.01
C ASN A 602 -15.26 1.77 -26.27
N ILE A 603 -14.50 2.01 -25.21
CA ILE A 603 -13.10 2.41 -25.26
C ILE A 603 -12.30 1.56 -24.27
N GLY A 604 -11.28 0.85 -24.76
CA GLY A 604 -10.44 -0.01 -23.90
C GLY A 604 -11.22 -1.07 -23.10
N GLY A 605 -12.34 -1.59 -23.62
CA GLY A 605 -13.20 -2.55 -22.90
C GLY A 605 -14.11 -1.93 -21.83
N VAL A 606 -14.19 -0.59 -21.77
CA VAL A 606 -15.08 0.17 -20.90
C VAL A 606 -16.26 0.68 -21.72
N LYS A 607 -17.47 0.32 -21.33
CA LYS A 607 -18.70 0.85 -21.91
C LYS A 607 -18.84 2.31 -21.49
N VAL A 608 -18.97 3.21 -22.46
CA VAL A 608 -19.08 4.65 -22.24
C VAL A 608 -20.30 5.20 -22.99
N HIS A 609 -20.87 6.28 -22.47
CA HIS A 609 -21.95 7.01 -23.15
C HIS A 609 -21.54 8.48 -23.25
N VAL A 610 -21.38 8.97 -24.48
CA VAL A 610 -20.90 10.32 -24.76
C VAL A 610 -22.07 11.18 -25.20
N ASP A 611 -22.29 12.28 -24.48
CA ASP A 611 -23.29 13.29 -24.82
C ASP A 611 -22.87 14.65 -24.25
N ARG A 612 -23.66 15.69 -24.51
CA ARG A 612 -23.51 17.01 -23.91
C ARG A 612 -23.63 16.91 -22.38
N LEU A 613 -22.80 17.67 -21.66
CA LEU A 613 -22.79 17.68 -20.20
C LEU A 613 -24.20 17.89 -19.60
N GLN A 614 -25.02 18.75 -20.20
CA GLN A 614 -26.39 19.05 -19.76
C GLN A 614 -27.29 17.81 -19.67
N VAL A 615 -27.10 16.83 -20.55
CA VAL A 615 -27.87 15.57 -20.57
C VAL A 615 -27.45 14.67 -19.39
N HIS A 616 -26.19 14.77 -18.98
CA HIS A 616 -25.61 13.90 -17.96
C HIS A 616 -25.86 14.36 -16.53
N LEU A 617 -26.15 15.65 -16.28
CA LEU A 617 -26.28 16.24 -14.94
C LEU A 617 -27.31 15.60 -13.98
N PRO A 618 -28.42 14.99 -14.43
CA PRO A 618 -29.37 14.32 -13.52
C PRO A 618 -28.85 13.00 -12.92
N PHE A 619 -27.81 12.41 -13.52
CA PHE A 619 -27.33 11.05 -13.24
C PHE A 619 -26.09 10.89 -12.33
N PRO A 620 -25.16 11.87 -12.14
CA PRO A 620 -23.93 11.69 -11.38
C PRO A 620 -24.13 12.19 -9.94
N ILE A 621 -23.27 11.75 -9.03
CA ILE A 621 -23.36 12.14 -7.62
C ILE A 621 -22.88 13.58 -7.45
N ALA A 622 -23.70 14.40 -6.79
CA ALA A 622 -23.30 15.72 -6.33
C ALA A 622 -22.75 15.64 -4.88
N SER A 623 -21.47 15.96 -4.70
CA SER A 623 -20.86 16.19 -3.38
C SER A 623 -20.98 17.67 -3.01
N ILE A 624 -21.59 18.00 -1.88
CA ILE A 624 -21.63 19.38 -1.37
C ILE A 624 -20.41 19.61 -0.49
N LEU A 625 -19.51 20.52 -0.88
CA LEU A 625 -18.36 20.91 -0.05
C LEU A 625 -18.76 22.10 0.82
N PRO A 626 -18.84 21.97 2.16
CA PRO A 626 -19.15 23.06 3.06
C PRO A 626 -17.91 23.95 3.22
N LEU A 627 -17.89 25.10 2.55
CA LEU A 627 -16.89 26.14 2.75
C LEU A 627 -17.44 27.20 3.72
N CYS A 628 -16.60 27.68 4.64
CA CYS A 628 -16.97 28.77 5.54
C CYS A 628 -17.11 30.10 4.77
N SER A 629 -18.05 30.95 5.20
CA SER A 629 -18.34 32.26 4.59
C SER A 629 -17.16 33.26 4.63
N PHE A 630 -16.15 32.99 5.47
CA PHE A 630 -14.95 33.82 5.62
C PHE A 630 -13.74 33.35 4.78
N CYS A 631 -13.86 32.22 4.08
CA CYS A 631 -12.82 31.75 3.17
C CYS A 631 -12.77 32.69 1.95
N ARG A 632 -11.56 33.10 1.52
CA ARG A 632 -11.39 33.76 0.23
C ARG A 632 -11.96 32.80 -0.82
N ILE A 633 -13.05 33.21 -1.47
CA ILE A 633 -13.71 32.41 -2.49
C ILE A 633 -12.69 32.26 -3.63
N PRO A 634 -12.34 31.03 -4.05
CA PRO A 634 -11.53 30.85 -5.25
C PRO A 634 -12.23 31.57 -6.41
N GLU A 635 -11.51 32.38 -7.17
CA GLU A 635 -12.09 33.06 -8.33
C GLU A 635 -12.42 32.03 -9.42
N PHE A 636 -13.67 31.58 -9.40
CA PHE A 636 -14.21 30.66 -10.37
C PHE A 636 -14.49 31.39 -11.70
N LYS A 637 -13.50 31.40 -12.62
CA LYS A 637 -13.66 31.94 -13.98
C LYS A 637 -14.41 30.96 -14.86
N SER A 638 -15.46 31.43 -15.54
CA SER A 638 -16.21 30.59 -16.49
C SER A 638 -15.34 30.26 -17.71
N PHE A 639 -15.47 29.05 -18.23
CA PHE A 639 -14.84 28.63 -19.48
C PHE A 639 -15.52 29.39 -20.61
N GLU A 640 -14.78 30.31 -21.23
CA GLU A 640 -15.21 30.97 -22.46
C GLU A 640 -15.05 29.97 -23.61
N GLU A 641 -16.14 29.64 -24.29
CA GLU A 641 -16.07 28.97 -25.57
C GLU A 641 -15.20 29.86 -26.47
N LEU A 642 -14.14 29.31 -27.06
CA LEU A 642 -13.35 30.01 -28.07
C LEU A 642 -14.34 30.52 -29.12
N GLU A 643 -14.55 31.85 -29.19
CA GLU A 643 -15.39 32.41 -30.23
C GLU A 643 -14.82 31.94 -31.56
N LEU A 644 -15.56 31.08 -32.26
CA LEU A 644 -15.24 30.73 -33.63
C LEU A 644 -15.10 32.06 -34.37
N PRO A 645 -13.92 32.38 -34.95
CA PRO A 645 -13.78 33.65 -35.64
C PRO A 645 -14.89 33.70 -36.69
N LYS A 646 -15.76 34.71 -36.62
CA LYS A 646 -16.95 34.82 -37.51
C LYS A 646 -16.58 34.87 -39.01
N HIS A 647 -15.28 34.89 -39.32
CA HIS A 647 -14.70 34.77 -40.66
C HIS A 647 -13.52 33.78 -40.78
N SER A 648 -13.37 32.77 -39.92
CA SER A 648 -12.43 31.68 -40.19
C SER A 648 -13.03 30.74 -41.24
N LYS A 649 -12.89 31.13 -42.52
CA LYS A 649 -12.37 30.13 -43.46
C LYS A 649 -11.15 29.57 -42.73
N VAL A 650 -11.15 28.29 -42.37
CA VAL A 650 -9.94 27.60 -41.93
C VAL A 650 -8.94 27.86 -43.06
N LYS A 651 -8.15 28.93 -42.93
CA LYS A 651 -6.99 29.12 -43.79
C LYS A 651 -6.21 27.88 -43.45
N ARG A 652 -6.07 26.99 -44.42
CA ARG A 652 -4.96 26.04 -44.47
C ARG A 652 -3.70 26.88 -44.44
N GLN A 653 -3.35 27.40 -43.27
CA GLN A 653 -2.15 28.18 -43.06
C GLN A 653 -1.07 27.14 -42.88
N THR A 654 -0.42 26.89 -44.01
CA THR A 654 0.86 26.23 -44.22
C THR A 654 2.02 26.95 -43.50
N SER A 655 1.81 27.42 -42.26
CA SER A 655 2.80 28.18 -41.49
C SER A 655 3.05 27.56 -40.13
N THR A 656 3.10 26.23 -40.08
CA THR A 656 3.81 25.50 -39.03
C THR A 656 4.64 24.45 -39.78
N PRO A 657 5.96 24.36 -39.56
CA PRO A 657 6.79 23.42 -40.31
C PRO A 657 6.23 22.01 -40.19
N ASN A 658 6.31 21.21 -41.25
CA ASN A 658 5.94 19.80 -41.13
C ASN A 658 6.83 19.15 -40.06
N ALA A 659 6.34 18.14 -39.35
CA ALA A 659 7.13 17.40 -38.37
C ALA A 659 8.42 16.79 -38.98
N SER A 660 8.47 16.61 -40.30
CA SER A 660 9.64 16.19 -41.08
C SER A 660 10.70 17.29 -41.27
N ASP A 661 10.32 18.57 -41.17
CA ASP A 661 11.24 19.71 -41.34
C ASP A 661 11.94 20.09 -40.02
N LEU A 662 11.62 19.41 -38.91
CA LEU A 662 12.06 19.72 -37.54
C LEU A 662 12.94 18.61 -36.92
N GLU A 663 13.23 17.53 -37.65
CA GLU A 663 14.23 16.51 -37.28
C GLU A 663 15.64 16.93 -37.70
N GLU A 664 16.00 18.19 -37.48
CA GLU A 664 17.38 18.63 -37.71
C GLU A 664 18.30 18.01 -36.66
N GLN A 665 19.25 17.19 -37.11
CA GLN A 665 20.36 16.75 -36.28
C GLN A 665 21.15 17.98 -35.82
N PRO A 666 21.58 18.05 -34.55
CA PRO A 666 22.36 19.17 -34.08
C PRO A 666 23.63 19.31 -34.93
N GLU A 667 23.88 20.52 -35.46
CA GLU A 667 25.07 20.85 -36.24
C GLU A 667 26.36 20.90 -35.38
N ILE A 668 26.21 20.74 -34.06
CA ILE A 668 27.24 21.04 -33.07
C ILE A 668 27.78 19.74 -32.47
N ASN A 669 29.10 19.57 -32.54
CA ASN A 669 29.79 18.50 -31.84
C ASN A 669 30.15 18.94 -30.40
N THR A 670 29.59 18.27 -29.40
CA THR A 670 29.76 18.63 -27.99
C THR A 670 31.23 18.59 -27.53
N GLU A 671 32.05 17.69 -28.07
CA GLU A 671 33.46 17.55 -27.69
C GLU A 671 34.33 18.70 -28.23
N GLU A 672 34.03 19.19 -29.43
CA GLU A 672 34.74 20.33 -30.04
C GLU A 672 34.43 21.65 -29.32
N TRP A 673 33.18 21.84 -28.92
CA TRP A 673 32.69 23.09 -28.34
C TRP A 673 32.95 23.21 -26.84
N LEU A 674 33.28 22.11 -26.15
CA LEU A 674 33.64 22.11 -24.73
C LEU A 674 34.86 22.99 -24.43
N HIS A 675 35.79 23.10 -25.39
CA HIS A 675 37.05 23.82 -25.21
C HIS A 675 36.97 25.31 -25.62
N LYS A 676 35.90 25.77 -26.28
CA LYS A 676 35.74 27.15 -26.75
C LYS A 676 35.37 28.13 -25.63
N SER A 677 35.66 29.41 -25.78
CA SER A 677 35.39 30.41 -24.73
C SER A 677 33.88 30.61 -24.51
N THR A 678 33.48 31.00 -23.29
CA THR A 678 32.06 31.25 -22.94
C THR A 678 31.41 32.30 -23.87
N PHE A 679 32.19 33.29 -24.31
CA PHE A 679 31.75 34.31 -25.26
C PHE A 679 31.44 33.73 -26.65
N GLU A 680 32.31 32.88 -27.20
CA GLU A 680 32.09 32.22 -28.50
C GLU A 680 30.88 31.28 -28.47
N ILE A 681 30.69 30.58 -27.35
CA ILE A 681 29.55 29.68 -27.16
C ILE A 681 28.24 30.48 -27.10
N LEU A 682 28.21 31.61 -26.39
CA LEU A 682 27.04 32.51 -26.35
C LEU A 682 26.75 33.15 -27.70
N GLN A 683 27.78 33.56 -28.44
CA GLN A 683 27.62 34.11 -29.78
C GLN A 683 26.99 33.07 -30.71
N LYS A 684 27.54 31.84 -30.75
CA LYS A 684 26.95 30.76 -31.54
C LYS A 684 25.55 30.38 -31.06
N PHE A 685 25.28 30.45 -29.75
CA PHE A 685 23.96 30.17 -29.20
C PHE A 685 22.90 31.17 -29.72
N ASN A 686 23.23 32.46 -29.76
CA ASN A 686 22.34 33.50 -30.28
C ASN A 686 22.22 33.49 -31.81
N ASP A 687 23.29 33.10 -32.51
CA ASP A 687 23.34 33.07 -33.98
C ASP A 687 22.74 31.79 -34.59
N CYS A 688 22.38 30.81 -33.75
CA CYS A 688 21.89 29.52 -34.23
C CYS A 688 20.35 29.50 -34.30
N ASP A 689 19.79 29.21 -35.47
CA ASP A 689 18.35 29.02 -35.65
C ASP A 689 17.87 27.60 -35.27
N CYS A 690 18.80 26.65 -35.15
CA CYS A 690 18.50 25.26 -34.81
C CYS A 690 18.39 25.08 -33.28
N LEU A 691 17.17 24.82 -32.80
CA LEU A 691 16.88 24.60 -31.37
C LEU A 691 17.67 23.44 -30.76
N ALA A 692 18.01 22.42 -31.56
CA ALA A 692 18.84 21.28 -31.15
C ALA A 692 20.26 21.72 -30.74
N SER A 693 20.87 22.52 -31.60
CA SER A 693 22.19 23.10 -31.42
C SER A 693 22.21 24.10 -30.25
N GLN A 694 21.17 24.94 -30.12
CA GLN A 694 20.99 25.83 -28.96
C GLN A 694 20.95 25.06 -27.64
N ALA A 695 20.15 23.99 -27.55
CA ALA A 695 20.04 23.19 -26.33
C ALA A 695 21.36 22.51 -25.93
N GLN A 696 22.16 22.06 -26.91
CA GLN A 696 23.50 21.51 -26.64
C GLN A 696 24.49 22.57 -26.16
N LEU A 697 24.50 23.74 -26.78
CA LEU A 697 25.34 24.86 -26.32
C LEU A 697 24.93 25.33 -24.92
N ALA A 698 23.64 25.33 -24.59
CA ALA A 698 23.15 25.57 -23.24
C ALA A 698 23.66 24.52 -22.24
N SER A 699 23.69 23.23 -22.60
CA SER A 699 24.30 22.20 -21.74
C SER A 699 25.79 22.48 -21.48
N ILE A 700 26.54 22.90 -22.51
CA ILE A 700 27.96 23.25 -22.37
C ILE A 700 28.17 24.48 -21.48
N LEU A 701 27.36 25.53 -21.67
CA LEU A 701 27.41 26.74 -20.83
C LEU A 701 27.09 26.43 -19.36
N LEU A 702 26.12 25.55 -19.10
CA LEU A 702 25.75 25.17 -17.73
C LEU A 702 26.90 24.46 -17.02
N LYS A 703 27.63 23.60 -17.72
CA LYS A 703 28.83 22.92 -17.18
C LYS A 703 29.97 23.88 -16.87
N LYS A 704 30.13 24.94 -17.67
CA LYS A 704 31.24 25.90 -17.52
C LYS A 704 31.00 26.96 -16.46
N GLU A 705 29.84 27.59 -16.49
CA GLU A 705 29.55 28.80 -15.70
C GLU A 705 28.60 28.54 -14.51
N GLY A 706 27.96 27.37 -14.47
CA GLY A 706 27.01 27.00 -13.44
C GLY A 706 25.60 27.61 -13.62
N PRO A 707 24.65 27.24 -12.74
CA PRO A 707 23.25 27.64 -12.87
C PRO A 707 22.99 29.14 -12.66
N ASP A 708 23.79 29.83 -11.84
CA ASP A 708 23.62 31.27 -11.56
C ASP A 708 23.85 32.17 -12.79
N PHE A 709 24.57 31.66 -13.79
CA PHE A 709 24.79 32.33 -15.07
C PHE A 709 23.54 32.32 -15.98
N PHE A 710 22.66 31.33 -15.82
CA PHE A 710 21.48 31.11 -16.67
C PHE A 710 20.31 32.03 -16.30
N ASP A 711 20.09 32.28 -15.01
CA ASP A 711 19.04 33.17 -14.52
C ASP A 711 19.25 34.63 -14.96
N ARG A 712 20.51 35.07 -15.13
CA ARG A 712 20.83 36.45 -15.52
C ARG A 712 20.64 36.75 -17.01
N ASN A 713 20.70 35.73 -17.87
CA ASN A 713 20.73 35.87 -19.33
C ASN A 713 19.43 35.45 -20.03
N GLY A 714 18.36 35.10 -19.29
CA GLY A 714 17.05 34.76 -19.87
C GLY A 714 16.99 33.43 -20.65
N ILE A 715 18.08 32.65 -20.64
CA ILE A 715 18.24 31.38 -21.39
C ILE A 715 17.20 30.33 -20.93
N ILE A 716 16.78 30.40 -19.67
CA ILE A 716 15.73 29.54 -19.09
C ILE A 716 14.40 29.71 -19.83
N SER A 717 13.99 30.94 -20.16
CA SER A 717 12.75 31.23 -20.91
C SER A 717 12.77 30.61 -22.31
N LEU A 718 13.94 30.59 -22.95
CA LEU A 718 14.13 29.97 -24.26
C LEU A 718 14.02 28.44 -24.19
N LEU A 719 14.58 27.81 -23.15
CA LEU A 719 14.46 26.37 -22.90
C LEU A 719 13.01 25.92 -22.62
N TYR A 720 12.16 26.79 -22.07
CA TYR A 720 10.71 26.55 -21.97
C TYR A 720 10.01 26.56 -23.34
N CYS A 721 10.55 27.27 -24.33
CA CYS A 721 10.01 27.38 -25.67
C CYS A 721 10.45 26.24 -26.61
N VAL A 722 11.49 25.47 -26.25
CA VAL A 722 11.97 24.31 -27.02
C VAL A 722 11.02 23.14 -26.85
N VAL A 723 9.92 23.20 -27.59
CA VAL A 723 9.03 22.08 -27.83
C VAL A 723 9.44 21.48 -29.18
N PHE A 724 9.20 20.18 -29.39
CA PHE A 724 9.13 19.51 -30.69
C PHE A 724 10.24 18.50 -31.09
N THR A 725 11.39 18.37 -30.39
CA THR A 725 12.36 17.28 -30.66
C THR A 725 12.67 16.40 -29.43
N ARG A 726 12.48 15.08 -29.57
CA ARG A 726 12.37 14.10 -28.46
C ARG A 726 13.60 14.03 -27.53
N SER A 727 14.82 13.98 -28.07
CA SER A 727 16.06 13.95 -27.27
C SER A 727 16.39 15.29 -26.62
N ILE A 728 15.95 16.41 -27.20
CA ILE A 728 16.27 17.76 -26.73
C ILE A 728 15.36 18.15 -25.58
N VAL A 729 14.09 17.75 -25.61
CA VAL A 729 13.16 17.95 -24.50
C VAL A 729 13.64 17.21 -23.24
N ARG A 730 14.19 15.99 -23.37
CA ARG A 730 14.83 15.28 -22.23
C ARG A 730 16.02 16.04 -21.68
N LEU A 731 16.87 16.57 -22.55
CA LEU A 731 18.03 17.36 -22.14
C LEU A 731 17.58 18.62 -21.39
N ALA A 732 16.66 19.40 -21.96
CA ALA A 732 16.12 20.61 -21.36
C ALA A 732 15.45 20.34 -19.99
N ALA A 733 14.62 19.30 -19.89
CA ALA A 733 13.99 18.91 -18.62
C ALA A 733 15.02 18.53 -17.55
N SER A 734 16.14 17.92 -17.95
CA SER A 734 17.24 17.59 -17.04
C SER A 734 17.97 18.83 -16.55
N LEU A 735 18.34 19.74 -17.45
CA LEU A 735 19.04 20.99 -17.13
C LEU A 735 18.21 21.87 -16.18
N LEU A 736 16.88 21.87 -16.35
CA LEU A 736 15.95 22.59 -15.48
C LEU A 736 15.63 21.84 -14.17
N THR A 737 16.18 20.65 -13.96
CA THR A 737 15.90 19.77 -12.80
C THR A 737 14.41 19.51 -12.57
N LYS A 738 13.64 19.35 -13.66
CA LYS A 738 12.19 19.15 -13.58
C LYS A 738 11.84 17.78 -13.00
N LEU A 739 10.84 17.75 -12.12
CA LEU A 739 10.31 16.54 -11.50
C LEU A 739 8.87 16.30 -11.97
N VAL A 740 8.52 15.03 -12.22
CA VAL A 740 7.12 14.65 -12.51
C VAL A 740 6.33 14.40 -11.21
N ASP A 741 5.15 15.00 -11.09
CA ASP A 741 4.29 14.83 -9.90
C ASP A 741 3.86 13.38 -9.64
N SER A 742 3.68 12.60 -10.71
CA SER A 742 3.24 11.20 -10.65
C SER A 742 4.34 10.22 -10.22
N LEU A 743 5.56 10.69 -9.98
CA LEU A 743 6.70 9.83 -9.64
C LEU A 743 6.56 9.18 -8.26
N ALA A 744 6.25 9.95 -7.21
CA ALA A 744 6.07 9.41 -5.87
C ALA A 744 4.90 8.40 -5.76
N PRO A 745 3.72 8.65 -6.38
CA PRO A 745 2.67 7.65 -6.51
C PRO A 745 3.13 6.37 -7.24
N SER A 746 3.90 6.50 -8.32
CA SER A 746 4.39 5.35 -9.10
C SER A 746 5.37 4.47 -8.33
N ILE A 747 6.31 5.10 -7.60
CA ILE A 747 7.19 4.39 -6.65
C ILE A 747 6.37 3.68 -5.59
N THR A 748 5.35 4.37 -5.04
CA THR A 748 4.47 3.75 -4.03
C THR A 748 3.76 2.53 -4.59
N SER A 749 3.29 2.57 -5.83
CA SER A 749 2.69 1.41 -6.51
C SER A 749 3.65 0.20 -6.54
N VAL A 750 4.93 0.42 -6.87
CA VAL A 750 5.95 -0.65 -6.86
C VAL A 750 6.14 -1.23 -5.45
N LEU A 751 6.26 -0.36 -4.44
CA LEU A 751 6.47 -0.78 -3.05
C LEU A 751 5.30 -1.58 -2.49
N VAL A 752 4.08 -1.17 -2.83
CA VAL A 752 2.83 -1.82 -2.43
C VAL A 752 2.76 -3.27 -2.95
N HIS A 753 3.23 -3.51 -4.18
CA HIS A 753 3.35 -4.85 -4.78
C HIS A 753 4.49 -5.70 -4.20
N GLY A 754 5.02 -5.32 -3.03
CA GLY A 754 6.04 -6.07 -2.30
C GLY A 754 7.42 -6.04 -2.96
N LYS A 755 7.69 -5.07 -3.84
CA LYS A 755 8.96 -4.92 -4.55
C LYS A 755 9.72 -3.71 -4.05
N GLN A 756 11.02 -3.67 -4.31
CA GLN A 756 11.84 -2.47 -4.11
C GLN A 756 12.18 -1.84 -5.46
N VAL A 757 12.45 -0.54 -5.47
CA VAL A 757 12.97 0.14 -6.66
C VAL A 757 14.34 0.74 -6.38
N THR A 758 15.27 0.67 -7.33
CA THR A 758 16.56 1.38 -7.23
C THR A 758 16.72 2.40 -8.33
N LEU A 759 17.26 3.55 -7.95
CA LEU A 759 17.58 4.66 -8.85
C LEU A 759 19.09 4.83 -8.90
N GLY A 760 19.64 4.98 -10.11
CA GLY A 760 21.09 5.01 -10.37
C GLY A 760 21.44 4.37 -11.70
N LEU A 761 22.64 4.64 -12.22
CA LEU A 761 23.09 4.11 -13.52
C LEU A 761 23.62 2.68 -13.40
N PHE A 762 23.52 1.94 -14.50
CA PHE A 762 24.18 0.65 -14.65
C PHE A 762 25.70 0.79 -14.45
N GLY A 763 26.29 -0.08 -13.62
CA GLY A 763 27.72 -0.07 -13.30
C GLY A 763 28.14 0.96 -12.22
N HIS A 764 27.22 1.80 -11.74
CA HIS A 764 27.49 2.84 -10.74
C HIS A 764 26.73 2.61 -9.43
N GLU A 765 26.91 3.49 -8.45
CA GLU A 765 26.15 3.48 -7.21
C GLU A 765 24.65 3.66 -7.46
N GLU A 766 23.84 2.85 -6.78
CA GLU A 766 22.38 2.94 -6.80
C GLU A 766 21.84 3.17 -5.38
N ILE A 767 20.74 3.91 -5.28
CA ILE A 767 19.99 4.09 -4.03
C ILE A 767 18.77 3.18 -4.05
N VAL A 768 18.60 2.43 -2.96
CA VAL A 768 17.45 1.55 -2.76
C VAL A 768 16.33 2.32 -2.10
N ILE A 769 15.20 2.44 -2.80
CA ILE A 769 13.97 2.95 -2.23
C ILE A 769 13.14 1.77 -1.77
N SER A 770 12.98 1.66 -0.45
CA SER A 770 12.26 0.57 0.18
C SER A 770 11.08 1.03 1.04
N ASN A 771 10.91 2.34 1.15
CA ASN A 771 9.79 3.02 1.81
C ASN A 771 9.37 4.21 0.93
N PRO A 772 8.09 4.64 0.98
CA PRO A 772 7.64 5.81 0.24
C PRO A 772 8.38 7.09 0.66
N LEU A 773 8.85 7.86 -0.31
CA LEU A 773 9.63 9.09 -0.09
C LEU A 773 8.85 10.33 -0.53
N SER A 774 9.23 11.50 -0.03
CA SER A 774 8.69 12.78 -0.50
C SER A 774 9.24 13.13 -1.89
N PRO A 775 8.49 13.90 -2.71
CA PRO A 775 8.94 14.30 -4.05
C PRO A 775 10.31 15.00 -4.06
N GLY A 776 10.60 15.87 -3.08
CA GLY A 776 11.89 16.55 -2.94
C GLY A 776 13.05 15.57 -2.74
N VAL A 777 12.89 14.59 -1.83
CA VAL A 777 13.92 13.56 -1.61
C VAL A 777 14.15 12.70 -2.86
N ILE A 778 13.08 12.38 -3.61
CA ILE A 778 13.20 11.64 -4.87
C ILE A 778 13.95 12.46 -5.92
N LYS A 779 13.67 13.76 -6.02
CA LYS A 779 14.39 14.69 -6.91
C LYS A 779 15.88 14.67 -6.58
N ASP A 780 16.23 14.83 -5.31
CA ASP A 780 17.63 14.86 -4.88
C ASP A 780 18.34 13.54 -5.20
N ILE A 781 17.70 12.38 -4.99
CA ILE A 781 18.25 11.07 -5.33
C ILE A 781 18.50 10.94 -6.84
N ILE A 782 17.51 11.29 -7.67
CA ILE A 782 17.60 11.13 -9.12
C ILE A 782 18.72 11.99 -9.68
N TYR A 783 18.75 13.28 -9.36
CA TYR A 783 19.73 14.20 -9.93
C TYR A 783 21.14 14.00 -9.32
N SER A 784 21.25 13.60 -8.05
CA SER A 784 22.57 13.32 -7.45
C SER A 784 23.21 12.03 -7.97
N LYS A 785 22.41 11.00 -8.27
CA LYS A 785 22.93 9.69 -8.71
C LYS A 785 22.94 9.51 -10.22
N CYS A 786 22.05 10.18 -10.96
CA CYS A 786 21.94 9.98 -12.40
C CYS A 786 22.71 11.01 -13.22
N SER A 787 22.65 12.28 -12.86
CA SER A 787 23.25 13.36 -13.65
C SER A 787 24.78 13.34 -13.78
N PRO A 788 25.58 12.89 -12.79
CA PRO A 788 27.05 12.89 -12.91
C PRO A 788 27.60 12.06 -14.06
N HIS A 789 26.83 11.08 -14.54
CA HIS A 789 27.27 10.11 -15.55
C HIS A 789 26.42 10.17 -16.84
N GLY A 790 25.36 10.98 -16.86
CA GLY A 790 24.52 11.18 -18.03
C GLY A 790 23.38 12.16 -17.77
N GLU A 791 23.41 13.34 -18.41
CA GLU A 791 22.39 14.37 -18.23
C GLU A 791 20.98 13.86 -18.55
N ARG A 792 20.82 13.03 -19.58
CA ARG A 792 19.51 12.53 -20.02
C ARG A 792 18.99 11.34 -19.21
N GLU A 793 19.84 10.65 -18.44
CA GLU A 793 19.47 9.47 -17.65
C GLU A 793 18.48 9.81 -16.53
N ALA A 794 18.67 10.96 -15.86
CA ALA A 794 17.77 11.42 -14.80
C ALA A 794 16.30 11.51 -15.28
N VAL A 795 16.09 11.97 -16.51
CA VAL A 795 14.76 12.14 -17.10
C VAL A 795 14.21 10.80 -17.58
N LEU A 796 15.03 9.98 -18.26
CA LEU A 796 14.63 8.64 -18.71
C LEU A 796 14.22 7.74 -17.53
N GLN A 797 14.94 7.79 -16.41
CA GLN A 797 14.57 7.01 -15.22
C GLN A 797 13.24 7.47 -14.61
N GLN A 798 12.91 8.78 -14.65
CA GLN A 798 11.59 9.26 -14.23
C GLN A 798 10.48 8.68 -15.10
N GLU A 799 10.65 8.66 -16.43
CA GLU A 799 9.70 8.06 -17.37
C GLU A 799 9.51 6.57 -17.08
N LEU A 800 10.62 5.84 -16.92
CA LEU A 800 10.59 4.41 -16.63
C LEU A 800 9.91 4.09 -15.30
N VAL A 801 10.15 4.86 -14.24
CA VAL A 801 9.48 4.64 -12.95
C VAL A 801 7.97 4.84 -13.08
N ILE A 802 7.52 5.84 -13.84
CA ILE A 802 6.10 6.07 -14.11
C ILE A 802 5.51 4.89 -14.89
N HIS A 803 6.18 4.46 -15.96
CA HIS A 803 5.73 3.32 -16.75
C HIS A 803 5.72 2.03 -15.94
N ILE A 804 6.76 1.74 -15.15
CA ILE A 804 6.83 0.57 -14.27
C ILE A 804 5.71 0.61 -13.23
N GLY A 805 5.50 1.75 -12.58
CA GLY A 805 4.42 1.94 -11.62
C GLY A 805 3.04 1.73 -12.22
N TRP A 806 2.87 2.05 -13.51
CA TRP A 806 1.66 1.76 -14.26
C TRP A 806 1.54 0.28 -14.66
N ILE A 807 2.58 -0.33 -15.25
CA ILE A 807 2.55 -1.73 -15.71
C ILE A 807 2.31 -2.65 -14.52
N ILE A 808 2.97 -2.44 -13.38
CA ILE A 808 2.83 -3.33 -12.23
C ILE A 808 1.42 -3.32 -11.64
N SER A 809 0.70 -2.19 -11.71
CA SER A 809 -0.69 -2.10 -11.26
C SER A 809 -1.68 -2.82 -12.17
N ASN A 810 -1.37 -2.94 -13.47
CA ASN A 810 -2.29 -3.53 -14.45
C ASN A 810 -1.93 -4.98 -14.80
N ASN A 811 -0.63 -5.29 -14.80
CA ASN A 811 -0.03 -6.56 -15.21
C ASN A 811 1.08 -6.98 -14.21
N PRO A 812 0.74 -7.24 -12.94
CA PRO A 812 1.73 -7.60 -11.91
C PRO A 812 2.51 -8.88 -12.24
N GLU A 813 1.94 -9.78 -13.04
CA GLU A 813 2.53 -11.03 -13.50
C GLU A 813 3.83 -10.82 -14.31
N LEU A 814 3.97 -9.70 -15.02
CA LEU A 814 5.18 -9.38 -15.79
C LEU A 814 6.41 -9.18 -14.90
N PHE A 815 6.18 -8.83 -13.63
CA PHE A 815 7.22 -8.66 -12.63
C PHE A 815 7.38 -9.89 -11.73
N SER A 816 6.79 -11.04 -12.10
CA SER A 816 6.99 -12.29 -11.36
C SER A 816 8.47 -12.66 -11.31
N GLY A 817 8.93 -13.11 -10.14
CA GLY A 817 10.34 -13.43 -9.90
C GLY A 817 11.26 -12.21 -9.72
N MET A 818 10.74 -10.98 -9.77
CA MET A 818 11.52 -9.75 -9.57
C MET A 818 11.18 -9.14 -8.20
N LEU A 819 12.08 -9.25 -7.22
CA LEU A 819 11.92 -8.62 -5.91
C LEU A 819 12.42 -7.17 -5.89
N LYS A 820 13.51 -6.89 -6.60
CA LYS A 820 14.16 -5.56 -6.69
C LYS A 820 14.19 -5.10 -8.14
N ILE A 821 13.45 -4.04 -8.44
CA ILE A 821 13.38 -3.39 -9.74
C ILE A 821 14.50 -2.36 -9.84
N ARG A 822 15.58 -2.71 -10.54
CA ARG A 822 16.74 -1.83 -10.70
C ARG A 822 16.61 -1.04 -12.00
N VAL A 823 16.21 0.24 -11.91
CA VAL A 823 15.82 1.02 -13.11
C VAL A 823 16.99 1.17 -14.08
N GLY A 824 18.21 1.44 -13.60
CA GLY A 824 19.40 1.48 -14.47
C GLY A 824 19.72 0.16 -15.16
N TRP A 825 19.41 -0.99 -14.53
CA TRP A 825 19.60 -2.30 -15.16
C TRP A 825 18.49 -2.63 -16.17
N ILE A 826 17.28 -2.11 -15.96
CA ILE A 826 16.22 -2.16 -16.97
C ILE A 826 16.63 -1.36 -18.21
N VAL A 827 17.23 -0.17 -18.06
CA VAL A 827 17.80 0.58 -19.19
C VAL A 827 18.83 -0.28 -19.93
N GLN A 828 19.67 -1.03 -19.21
CA GLN A 828 20.62 -1.95 -19.83
C GLN A 828 19.92 -3.08 -20.59
N ALA A 829 18.88 -3.69 -20.03
CA ALA A 829 18.06 -4.70 -20.71
C ALA A 829 17.41 -4.15 -21.99
N MET A 830 16.91 -2.92 -21.95
CA MET A 830 16.34 -2.22 -23.11
C MET A 830 17.39 -1.95 -24.19
N LYS A 831 18.62 -1.55 -23.81
CA LYS A 831 19.75 -1.43 -24.75
C LYS A 831 20.11 -2.77 -25.39
N HIS A 832 20.09 -3.88 -24.64
CA HIS A 832 20.28 -5.22 -25.19
C HIS A 832 19.17 -5.59 -26.18
N GLU A 833 17.91 -5.32 -25.85
CA GLU A 833 16.77 -5.57 -26.73
C GLU A 833 16.86 -4.78 -28.05
N LEU A 834 17.28 -3.51 -28.00
CA LEU A 834 17.52 -2.70 -29.20
C LEU A 834 18.65 -3.27 -30.08
N LYS A 835 19.72 -3.78 -29.48
CA LYS A 835 20.79 -4.49 -30.21
C LYS A 835 20.26 -5.75 -30.89
N ILE A 836 19.42 -6.53 -30.20
CA ILE A 836 18.81 -7.73 -30.75
C ILE A 836 17.93 -7.39 -31.96
N ARG A 837 17.14 -6.31 -31.89
CA ARG A 837 16.30 -5.84 -33.00
C ARG A 837 17.09 -5.33 -34.19
N ALA A 838 18.23 -4.69 -33.93
CA ALA A 838 19.06 -4.09 -34.97
C ALA A 838 19.85 -5.15 -35.77
N GLY A 839 20.18 -6.29 -35.14
CA GLY A 839 21.01 -7.31 -35.77
C GLY A 839 22.38 -6.74 -36.13
N ASP A 840 22.69 -6.71 -37.43
CA ASP A 840 23.96 -6.15 -37.94
C ASP A 840 23.93 -4.62 -38.11
N MET A 841 22.77 -3.98 -37.97
CA MET A 841 22.64 -2.51 -38.06
C MET A 841 22.99 -1.84 -36.72
N PRO A 842 23.39 -0.55 -36.72
CA PRO A 842 23.57 0.18 -35.47
C PRO A 842 22.23 0.27 -34.71
N PRO A 843 22.21 -0.02 -33.40
CA PRO A 843 20.99 0.05 -32.61
C PRO A 843 20.47 1.48 -32.51
N GLN A 844 19.15 1.64 -32.52
CA GLN A 844 18.50 2.92 -32.27
C GLN A 844 18.91 3.46 -30.89
N ASP A 845 19.15 4.76 -30.78
CA ASP A 845 19.43 5.40 -29.51
C ASP A 845 18.13 5.54 -28.68
N ILE A 846 18.11 4.94 -27.49
CA ILE A 846 16.99 4.98 -26.55
C ILE A 846 16.58 6.43 -26.20
N TYR A 847 17.53 7.37 -26.15
CA TYR A 847 17.23 8.76 -25.80
C TYR A 847 16.47 9.52 -26.90
N GLN A 848 16.42 8.99 -28.12
CA GLN A 848 15.72 9.58 -29.26
C GLN A 848 14.28 9.04 -29.41
N MET A 849 13.94 7.94 -28.72
CA MET A 849 12.61 7.32 -28.77
C MET A 849 11.54 8.22 -28.12
N SER A 850 10.28 8.18 -28.56
CA SER A 850 9.21 8.88 -27.83
C SER A 850 8.95 8.20 -26.49
N PRO A 851 8.34 8.89 -25.52
CA PRO A 851 7.86 8.26 -24.30
C PRO A 851 6.96 7.03 -24.56
N SER A 852 6.08 7.08 -25.57
CA SER A 852 5.28 5.93 -26.01
C SER A 852 6.12 4.76 -26.53
N ASP A 853 7.15 5.03 -27.35
CA ASP A 853 8.07 4.01 -27.86
C ASP A 853 8.90 3.39 -26.71
N VAL A 854 9.33 4.20 -25.73
CA VAL A 854 10.05 3.74 -24.52
C VAL A 854 9.17 2.82 -23.69
N LYS A 855 7.89 3.17 -23.49
CA LYS A 855 6.91 2.31 -22.81
C LYS A 855 6.74 0.97 -23.52
N GLN A 856 6.64 0.97 -24.85
CA GLN A 856 6.50 -0.27 -25.62
C GLN A 856 7.75 -1.14 -25.53
N LEU A 857 8.94 -0.55 -25.65
CA LEU A 857 10.20 -1.28 -25.47
C LEU A 857 10.32 -1.90 -24.08
N LEU A 858 9.89 -1.18 -23.03
CA LEU A 858 9.84 -1.70 -21.68
C LEU A 858 8.91 -2.92 -21.56
N LEU A 859 7.71 -2.86 -22.16
CA LEU A 859 6.79 -4.01 -22.19
C LEU A 859 7.43 -5.22 -22.88
N ASP A 860 8.09 -5.02 -24.01
CA ASP A 860 8.73 -6.09 -24.77
C ASP A 860 9.91 -6.75 -24.01
N VAL A 861 10.64 -5.96 -23.21
CA VAL A 861 11.70 -6.44 -22.32
C VAL A 861 11.12 -7.25 -21.15
N LEU A 862 10.00 -6.81 -20.58
CA LEU A 862 9.36 -7.49 -19.44
C LEU A 862 8.68 -8.81 -19.83
N GLN A 863 8.39 -9.08 -21.10
CA GLN A 863 7.73 -10.33 -21.49
C GLN A 863 8.60 -11.59 -21.22
N PRO A 864 8.07 -12.61 -20.51
CA PRO A 864 8.88 -13.75 -20.03
C PRO A 864 9.43 -14.71 -21.10
N GLN A 865 9.01 -14.63 -22.37
CA GLN A 865 9.44 -15.53 -23.44
C GLN A 865 9.04 -14.96 -24.81
N GLN A 866 10.02 -14.44 -25.55
CA GLN A 866 9.84 -14.21 -26.99
C GLN A 866 10.38 -15.42 -27.77
N THR A 867 9.50 -16.07 -28.53
CA THR A 867 9.85 -17.17 -29.44
C THR A 867 10.95 -16.72 -30.41
N GLY A 868 12.06 -17.46 -30.47
CA GLY A 868 13.19 -17.18 -31.37
C GLY A 868 14.43 -16.55 -30.71
N ARG A 869 14.38 -16.11 -29.44
CA ARG A 869 15.58 -15.60 -28.75
C ARG A 869 16.59 -16.72 -28.42
N SER A 870 17.88 -16.44 -28.64
CA SER A 870 19.01 -17.27 -28.19
C SER A 870 19.07 -17.36 -26.66
N TRP A 871 19.77 -18.36 -26.12
CA TRP A 871 19.89 -18.52 -24.67
C TRP A 871 20.71 -17.42 -24.03
N LEU A 872 21.75 -16.93 -24.71
CA LEU A 872 22.54 -15.79 -24.25
C LEU A 872 21.66 -14.55 -24.08
N ASN A 873 20.83 -14.23 -25.10
CA ASN A 873 19.95 -13.07 -25.05
C ASN A 873 18.93 -13.17 -23.92
N ARG A 874 18.38 -14.36 -23.65
CA ARG A 874 17.47 -14.60 -22.53
C ARG A 874 18.17 -14.35 -21.18
N ARG A 875 19.36 -14.92 -20.99
CA ARG A 875 20.15 -14.75 -19.76
C ARG A 875 20.56 -13.29 -19.54
N GLN A 876 20.91 -12.56 -20.59
CA GLN A 876 21.22 -11.14 -20.50
C GLN A 876 20.01 -10.32 -20.04
N ILE A 877 18.85 -10.53 -20.64
CA ILE A 877 17.62 -9.80 -20.28
C ILE A 877 17.16 -10.18 -18.87
N ASP A 878 16.95 -11.46 -18.57
CA ASP A 878 16.47 -11.90 -17.25
C ASP A 878 17.48 -11.59 -16.14
N GLY A 879 18.78 -11.66 -16.45
CA GLY A 879 19.87 -11.23 -15.57
C GLY A 879 19.78 -9.76 -15.23
N SER A 880 19.52 -8.91 -16.23
CA SER A 880 19.34 -7.47 -16.03
C SER A 880 18.06 -7.12 -15.28
N LEU A 881 17.01 -7.92 -15.43
CA LEU A 881 15.76 -7.75 -14.70
C LEU A 881 15.81 -8.28 -13.26
N ASN A 882 16.92 -8.91 -12.83
CA ASN A 882 17.00 -9.66 -11.58
C ASN A 882 15.87 -10.71 -11.44
N ARG A 883 15.42 -11.29 -12.55
CA ARG A 883 14.33 -12.26 -12.54
C ARG A 883 14.81 -13.61 -12.01
N THR A 884 14.05 -14.20 -11.09
CA THR A 884 14.34 -15.49 -10.47
C THR A 884 13.17 -16.48 -10.66
N PRO A 885 13.44 -17.81 -10.67
CA PRO A 885 12.39 -18.83 -10.71
C PRO A 885 11.47 -18.81 -9.49
N LEU A 886 10.28 -19.42 -9.61
CA LEU A 886 9.35 -19.59 -8.49
C LEU A 886 9.99 -20.41 -7.36
N GLY A 887 9.82 -19.95 -6.11
CA GLY A 887 10.40 -20.58 -4.92
C GLY A 887 11.92 -20.45 -4.80
N PHE A 888 12.56 -19.59 -5.60
CA PHE A 888 14.02 -19.41 -5.58
C PHE A 888 14.56 -19.09 -4.18
N TYR A 889 13.99 -18.11 -3.47
CA TYR A 889 14.48 -17.73 -2.14
C TYR A 889 14.28 -18.86 -1.12
N ASP A 890 13.12 -19.53 -1.13
CA ASP A 890 12.87 -20.68 -0.23
C ASP A 890 13.90 -21.80 -0.45
N ARG A 891 14.30 -22.03 -1.71
CA ARG A 891 15.36 -22.99 -2.05
C ARG A 891 16.73 -22.54 -1.56
N VAL A 892 17.06 -21.24 -1.67
CA VAL A 892 18.31 -20.70 -1.10
C VAL A 892 18.33 -20.88 0.42
N TRP A 893 17.20 -20.72 1.12
CA TRP A 893 17.10 -21.02 2.54
C TRP A 893 17.43 -22.50 2.84
N GLN A 894 16.84 -23.43 2.08
CA GLN A 894 17.11 -24.87 2.25
C GLN A 894 18.58 -25.23 2.00
N ILE A 895 19.22 -24.58 1.02
CA ILE A 895 20.68 -24.72 0.81
C ILE A 895 21.40 -24.24 2.07
N LEU A 896 21.03 -23.06 2.58
CA LEU A 896 21.68 -22.45 3.73
C LEU A 896 21.58 -23.34 4.99
N GLU A 897 20.46 -24.03 5.20
CA GLU A 897 20.27 -25.03 6.27
C GLU A 897 21.29 -26.19 6.19
N ARG A 898 21.80 -26.50 4.99
CA ARG A 898 22.74 -27.60 4.73
C ARG A 898 24.18 -27.16 4.45
N THR A 899 24.46 -25.86 4.58
CA THR A 899 25.80 -25.28 4.38
C THR A 899 26.26 -24.56 5.65
N HIS A 900 26.97 -25.25 6.54
CA HIS A 900 27.38 -24.70 7.86
C HIS A 900 28.19 -23.40 7.74
N ASN A 901 29.07 -23.33 6.74
CA ASN A 901 29.93 -22.19 6.50
C ASN A 901 29.33 -21.16 5.52
N GLY A 902 28.05 -21.29 5.15
CA GLY A 902 27.34 -20.37 4.27
C GLY A 902 27.69 -20.49 2.78
N ILE A 903 27.29 -19.47 2.02
CA ILE A 903 27.40 -19.40 0.56
C ILE A 903 28.26 -18.18 0.19
N MET A 904 29.18 -18.33 -0.76
CA MET A 904 30.02 -17.24 -1.26
C MET A 904 29.79 -17.01 -2.76
N VAL A 905 29.68 -15.75 -3.15
CA VAL A 905 29.55 -15.33 -4.55
C VAL A 905 29.97 -13.88 -4.75
N GLY A 906 30.75 -13.59 -5.80
CA GLY A 906 31.19 -12.24 -6.12
C GLY A 906 31.95 -11.56 -4.98
N GLY A 907 32.70 -12.34 -4.19
CA GLY A 907 33.41 -11.87 -3.00
C GLY A 907 32.52 -11.51 -1.80
N LYS A 908 31.20 -11.75 -1.88
CA LYS A 908 30.25 -11.60 -0.77
C LYS A 908 29.97 -12.94 -0.12
N HIS A 909 29.86 -12.93 1.20
CA HIS A 909 29.53 -14.10 2.02
C HIS A 909 28.12 -13.95 2.58
N LEU A 910 27.26 -14.91 2.28
CA LEU A 910 25.98 -15.13 2.93
C LEU A 910 26.18 -16.19 4.02
N PRO A 911 26.37 -15.78 5.29
CA PRO A 911 26.63 -16.73 6.35
C PRO A 911 25.36 -17.50 6.72
N GLN A 912 25.51 -18.74 7.17
CA GLN A 912 24.39 -19.51 7.72
C GLN A 912 23.87 -18.89 9.03
N GLN A 913 24.77 -18.59 9.96
CA GLN A 913 24.47 -17.85 11.19
C GLN A 913 25.12 -16.47 11.11
N PRO A 914 24.42 -15.38 11.50
CA PRO A 914 23.14 -15.37 12.20
C PRO A 914 21.91 -15.36 11.26
N THR A 915 22.06 -15.58 9.95
CA THR A 915 20.91 -15.52 9.01
C THR A 915 19.74 -16.41 9.43
N LEU A 916 20.00 -17.69 9.72
CA LEU A 916 18.95 -18.64 10.14
C LEU A 916 18.42 -18.37 11.56
N SER A 917 19.21 -17.73 12.43
CA SER A 917 18.75 -17.31 13.76
C SER A 917 17.85 -16.09 13.71
N ASP A 918 18.18 -15.13 12.85
CA ASP A 918 17.56 -13.81 12.87
C ASP A 918 16.27 -13.80 12.05
N MET A 919 16.24 -14.54 10.93
CA MET A 919 15.17 -14.47 9.94
C MET A 919 14.36 -15.77 9.88
N THR A 920 13.29 -15.80 9.09
CA THR A 920 12.60 -17.05 8.71
C THR A 920 12.49 -17.19 7.20
N MET A 921 12.37 -18.44 6.71
CA MET A 921 12.33 -18.80 5.28
C MET A 921 11.44 -17.91 4.42
N TYR A 922 10.24 -17.58 4.92
CA TYR A 922 9.20 -16.87 4.15
C TYR A 922 9.19 -15.35 4.37
N GLU A 923 10.21 -14.80 5.05
CA GLU A 923 10.30 -13.36 5.28
C GLU A 923 10.94 -12.64 4.10
N MET A 924 10.39 -11.47 3.75
CA MET A 924 10.90 -10.66 2.64
C MET A 924 12.33 -10.17 2.93
N ASN A 925 12.68 -9.97 4.21
CA ASN A 925 14.04 -9.55 4.59
C ASN A 925 15.11 -10.59 4.24
N PHE A 926 14.80 -11.89 4.36
CA PHE A 926 15.72 -12.94 3.90
C PHE A 926 15.89 -12.90 2.39
N SER A 927 14.78 -12.77 1.65
CA SER A 927 14.84 -12.67 0.18
C SER A 927 15.67 -11.45 -0.27
N LEU A 928 15.56 -10.32 0.44
CA LEU A 928 16.36 -9.12 0.20
C LEU A 928 17.86 -9.29 0.53
N LEU A 929 18.19 -10.08 1.56
CA LEU A 929 19.57 -10.41 1.89
C LEU A 929 20.23 -11.27 0.79
N VAL A 930 19.48 -12.22 0.23
CA VAL A 930 19.93 -13.01 -0.93
C VAL A 930 20.17 -12.10 -2.13
N GLU A 931 19.25 -11.17 -2.42
CA GLU A 931 19.42 -10.18 -3.50
C GLU A 931 20.66 -9.30 -3.32
N ASP A 932 20.94 -8.84 -2.09
CA ASP A 932 22.12 -8.03 -1.80
C ASP A 932 23.42 -8.85 -1.97
N THR A 933 23.40 -10.13 -1.60
CA THR A 933 24.53 -11.05 -1.82
C THR A 933 24.83 -11.19 -3.33
N LEU A 934 23.79 -11.29 -4.16
CA LEU A 934 23.91 -11.41 -5.62
C LEU A 934 24.16 -10.07 -6.35
N LYS A 935 24.09 -8.93 -5.65
CA LYS A 935 24.14 -7.58 -6.25
C LYS A 935 25.46 -7.28 -6.94
N ASN A 936 26.56 -7.83 -6.43
CA ASN A 936 27.92 -7.56 -6.91
C ASN A 936 28.25 -8.24 -8.25
N ILE A 937 27.39 -9.13 -8.73
CA ILE A 937 27.57 -9.76 -10.03
C ILE A 937 27.34 -8.73 -11.13
N VAL A 938 28.41 -8.36 -11.86
CA VAL A 938 28.38 -7.30 -12.89
C VAL A 938 27.73 -7.78 -14.19
N LEU A 939 27.98 -9.04 -14.59
CA LEU A 939 27.50 -9.60 -15.86
C LEU A 939 26.10 -10.19 -15.69
N PRO A 940 25.07 -9.67 -16.40
CA PRO A 940 23.70 -10.19 -16.32
C PRO A 940 23.58 -11.70 -16.59
N GLU A 941 24.24 -12.19 -17.63
CA GLU A 941 24.21 -13.59 -18.03
C GLU A 941 24.88 -14.52 -17.00
N TYR A 942 25.95 -14.05 -16.35
CA TYR A 942 26.60 -14.79 -15.27
C TYR A 942 25.71 -14.87 -14.03
N ARG A 943 24.99 -13.78 -13.71
CA ARG A 943 23.99 -13.79 -12.63
C ARG A 943 22.95 -14.88 -12.85
N GLN A 944 22.48 -15.06 -14.09
CA GLN A 944 21.53 -16.14 -14.39
C GLN A 944 22.14 -17.53 -14.26
N ILE A 945 23.41 -17.73 -14.62
CA ILE A 945 24.11 -19.00 -14.35
C ILE A 945 24.19 -19.29 -12.84
N ILE A 946 24.44 -18.28 -12.00
CA ILE A 946 24.45 -18.43 -10.54
C ILE A 946 23.06 -18.79 -10.00
N VAL A 947 22.00 -18.17 -10.53
CA VAL A 947 20.61 -18.52 -10.19
C VAL A 947 20.29 -19.97 -10.59
N GLU A 948 20.66 -20.38 -11.81
CA GLU A 948 20.52 -21.77 -12.27
C GLU A 948 21.29 -22.75 -11.38
N LEU A 949 22.53 -22.40 -10.99
CA LEU A 949 23.36 -23.21 -10.11
C LEU A 949 22.71 -23.41 -8.73
N LEU A 950 22.22 -22.34 -8.10
CA LEU A 950 21.54 -22.45 -6.81
C LEU A 950 20.30 -23.35 -6.89
N MET A 951 19.54 -23.26 -7.99
CA MET A 951 18.41 -24.16 -8.21
C MET A 951 18.85 -25.63 -8.34
N VAL A 952 19.97 -25.88 -9.02
CA VAL A 952 20.56 -27.23 -9.14
C VAL A 952 21.04 -27.73 -7.78
N VAL A 953 21.76 -26.92 -7.01
CA VAL A 953 22.26 -27.28 -5.67
C VAL A 953 21.09 -27.65 -4.75
N SER A 954 20.02 -26.85 -4.74
CA SER A 954 18.81 -27.16 -3.97
C SER A 954 18.20 -28.51 -4.35
N ILE A 955 18.04 -28.81 -5.64
CA ILE A 955 17.49 -30.09 -6.11
C ILE A 955 18.40 -31.27 -5.74
N VAL A 956 19.72 -31.09 -5.82
CA VAL A 956 20.69 -32.14 -5.46
C VAL A 956 20.62 -32.43 -3.96
N LEU A 957 20.59 -31.41 -3.10
CA LEU A 957 20.47 -31.59 -1.64
C LEU A 957 19.11 -32.15 -1.23
N GLU A 958 18.03 -31.77 -1.91
CA GLU A 958 16.69 -32.30 -1.66
C GLU A 958 16.61 -33.81 -1.96
N ARG A 959 17.30 -34.27 -3.01
CA ARG A 959 17.33 -35.68 -3.41
C ARG A 959 18.31 -36.56 -2.61
N ASN A 960 19.29 -35.95 -1.95
CA ASN A 960 20.35 -36.64 -1.20
C ASN A 960 20.46 -36.03 0.21
N PRO A 961 19.48 -36.29 1.10
CA PRO A 961 19.40 -35.68 2.42
C PRO A 961 20.57 -35.99 3.37
N GLU A 962 21.37 -37.02 3.04
CA GLU A 962 22.59 -37.46 3.71
C GLU A 962 23.84 -36.62 3.37
N LEU A 963 23.78 -35.81 2.29
CA LEU A 963 24.90 -34.99 1.83
C LEU A 963 24.79 -33.56 2.36
N GLU A 964 25.92 -33.01 2.82
CA GLU A 964 26.04 -31.64 3.30
C GLU A 964 27.38 -31.05 2.87
N PHE A 965 27.44 -29.73 2.70
CA PHE A 965 28.71 -29.06 2.41
C PHE A 965 29.51 -28.84 3.70
N GLN A 966 30.77 -29.27 3.68
CA GLN A 966 31.70 -29.12 4.80
C GLN A 966 32.29 -27.70 4.86
N GLU A 967 32.65 -27.14 3.72
CA GLU A 967 33.19 -25.78 3.59
C GLU A 967 32.12 -24.79 3.08
N ALA A 968 32.48 -23.51 3.03
CA ALA A 968 31.62 -22.49 2.43
C ALA A 968 31.45 -22.80 0.93
N VAL A 969 30.21 -22.72 0.43
CA VAL A 969 29.92 -23.03 -0.97
C VAL A 969 30.31 -21.84 -1.84
N ASP A 970 31.47 -21.91 -2.45
CA ASP A 970 31.94 -20.93 -3.43
C ASP A 970 31.28 -21.18 -4.80
N LEU A 971 30.27 -20.37 -5.12
CA LEU A 971 29.54 -20.48 -6.38
C LEU A 971 30.41 -20.10 -7.58
N ASP A 972 31.37 -19.18 -7.42
CA ASP A 972 32.26 -18.77 -8.50
C ASP A 972 33.23 -19.89 -8.88
N ARG A 973 33.74 -20.62 -7.89
CA ARG A 973 34.57 -21.81 -8.11
C ARG A 973 33.79 -22.90 -8.83
N LEU A 974 32.56 -23.19 -8.38
CA LEU A 974 31.69 -24.19 -9.01
C LEU A 974 31.40 -23.87 -10.48
N VAL A 975 31.15 -22.60 -10.83
CA VAL A 975 30.93 -22.19 -12.22
C VAL A 975 32.21 -22.33 -13.05
N LYS A 976 33.39 -22.00 -12.50
CA LYS A 976 34.68 -22.21 -13.18
C LYS A 976 34.96 -23.69 -13.46
N ASP A 977 34.73 -24.56 -12.49
CA ASP A 977 34.91 -26.01 -12.64
C ASP A 977 33.94 -26.58 -13.68
N THR A 978 32.69 -26.10 -13.65
CA THR A 978 31.65 -26.42 -14.65
C THR A 978 32.09 -26.02 -16.07
N PHE A 979 32.62 -24.81 -16.23
CA PHE A 979 33.07 -24.31 -17.53
C PHE A 979 34.30 -25.05 -18.06
N ALA A 980 35.24 -25.41 -17.18
CA ALA A 980 36.39 -26.23 -17.55
C ALA A 980 35.95 -27.60 -18.08
N ASP A 981 34.93 -28.21 -17.49
CA ASP A 981 34.37 -29.48 -17.97
C ASP A 981 33.60 -29.31 -19.29
N PHE A 982 32.84 -28.23 -19.46
CA PHE A 982 32.22 -27.89 -20.74
C PHE A 982 33.26 -27.73 -21.86
N GLN A 983 34.36 -27.04 -21.60
CA GLN A 983 35.46 -26.87 -22.56
C GLN A 983 36.09 -28.22 -22.94
N LYS A 984 36.34 -29.11 -21.97
CA LYS A 984 36.89 -30.45 -22.25
C LYS A 984 36.00 -31.25 -23.19
N ASP A 985 34.69 -31.22 -22.97
CA ASP A 985 33.75 -31.95 -23.83
C ASP A 985 33.67 -31.32 -25.22
N ARG A 986 33.62 -29.99 -25.33
CA ARG A 986 33.61 -29.30 -26.63
C ARG A 986 34.87 -29.55 -27.45
N SER A 987 36.05 -29.49 -26.83
CA SER A 987 37.32 -29.80 -27.52
C SER A 987 37.39 -31.26 -28.00
N ARG A 988 36.75 -32.20 -27.30
CA ARG A 988 36.68 -33.62 -27.72
C ARG A 988 35.73 -33.86 -28.90
N LEU A 989 34.70 -33.05 -29.06
CA LEU A 989 33.60 -33.28 -30.00
C LEU A 989 33.70 -32.46 -31.28
N ASP A 990 34.06 -31.18 -31.16
CA ASP A 990 34.03 -30.22 -32.27
C ASP A 990 35.43 -29.83 -32.77
N GLY A 991 36.50 -30.35 -32.14
CA GLY A 991 37.89 -30.01 -32.49
C GLY A 991 38.27 -28.54 -32.26
N SER A 992 37.41 -27.77 -31.59
CA SER A 992 37.60 -26.34 -31.34
C SER A 992 38.61 -26.07 -30.21
N GLU A 993 39.47 -25.06 -30.41
CA GLU A 993 40.41 -24.57 -29.40
C GLU A 993 39.70 -24.05 -28.14
N LYS A 994 40.41 -24.05 -27.00
CA LYS A 994 39.90 -23.50 -25.74
C LYS A 994 39.64 -22.01 -25.92
N GLN A 995 38.40 -21.58 -25.69
CA GLN A 995 38.01 -20.17 -25.70
C GLN A 995 38.11 -19.59 -24.29
N ASP A 996 38.77 -18.46 -24.11
CA ASP A 996 38.83 -17.76 -22.82
C ASP A 996 37.49 -17.13 -22.43
N ASN A 997 36.59 -16.88 -23.39
CA ASN A 997 35.27 -16.30 -23.13
C ASN A 997 34.19 -17.38 -22.89
N MET A 998 33.26 -17.10 -21.96
CA MET A 998 32.17 -18.02 -21.61
C MET A 998 30.93 -17.88 -22.52
N GLU A 999 31.02 -17.11 -23.61
CA GLU A 999 29.87 -16.75 -24.45
C GLU A 999 29.11 -17.95 -25.01
N ALA A 1000 29.83 -18.95 -25.53
CA ALA A 1000 29.22 -20.18 -26.02
C ALA A 1000 28.55 -21.01 -24.90
N PHE A 1001 29.13 -20.99 -23.71
CA PHE A 1001 28.53 -21.62 -22.54
C PHE A 1001 27.24 -20.91 -22.13
N TYR A 1002 27.24 -19.58 -22.11
CA TYR A 1002 26.04 -18.77 -21.88
C TYR A 1002 24.97 -18.95 -22.96
N ASN A 1003 25.33 -19.32 -24.19
CA ASN A 1003 24.36 -19.63 -25.24
C ASN A 1003 23.89 -21.09 -25.26
N THR A 1004 24.40 -21.94 -24.35
CA THR A 1004 23.99 -23.34 -24.25
C THR A 1004 22.64 -23.46 -23.52
N PRO A 1005 21.70 -24.30 -24.00
CA PRO A 1005 20.42 -24.53 -23.34
C PRO A 1005 20.56 -24.97 -21.88
N ALA A 1006 19.61 -24.57 -21.03
CA ALA A 1006 19.60 -24.95 -19.63
C ALA A 1006 19.44 -26.47 -19.43
N LEU A 1007 18.50 -27.09 -20.15
CA LEU A 1007 18.16 -28.52 -20.04
C LEU A 1007 18.73 -29.34 -21.19
N GLY A 1008 18.94 -30.64 -20.94
CA GLY A 1008 19.42 -31.62 -21.92
C GLY A 1008 20.74 -32.30 -21.51
N LYS A 1009 21.10 -33.39 -22.19
CA LYS A 1009 22.30 -34.21 -21.87
C LYS A 1009 23.62 -33.43 -21.87
N ARG A 1010 23.68 -32.32 -22.62
CA ARG A 1010 24.80 -31.36 -22.66
C ARG A 1010 24.34 -29.93 -22.37
N GLY A 1011 23.23 -29.78 -21.64
CA GLY A 1011 22.76 -28.47 -21.17
C GLY A 1011 23.58 -28.00 -19.97
N THR A 1012 23.51 -26.71 -19.65
CA THR A 1012 24.27 -26.12 -18.52
C THR A 1012 23.95 -26.83 -17.20
N SER A 1013 22.69 -27.20 -16.95
CA SER A 1013 22.29 -27.91 -15.73
C SER A 1013 23.04 -29.24 -15.52
N SER A 1014 23.29 -30.01 -16.59
CA SER A 1014 24.01 -31.29 -16.48
C SER A 1014 25.46 -31.10 -16.03
N TYR A 1015 26.13 -30.08 -16.56
CA TYR A 1015 27.50 -29.75 -16.14
C TYR A 1015 27.53 -29.19 -14.71
N LEU A 1016 26.57 -28.32 -14.36
CA LEU A 1016 26.45 -27.77 -13.01
C LEU A 1016 26.19 -28.89 -11.98
N THR A 1017 25.28 -29.83 -12.27
CA THR A 1017 25.02 -30.98 -11.40
C THR A 1017 26.27 -31.82 -11.19
N LYS A 1018 27.06 -32.06 -12.24
CA LYS A 1018 28.30 -32.83 -12.14
C LYS A 1018 29.31 -32.14 -11.21
N ALA A 1019 29.52 -30.84 -11.36
CA ALA A 1019 30.44 -30.08 -10.50
C ALA A 1019 30.00 -30.10 -9.03
N VAL A 1020 28.69 -29.88 -8.78
CA VAL A 1020 28.11 -29.92 -7.42
C VAL A 1020 28.26 -31.31 -6.78
N MET A 1021 27.96 -32.38 -7.52
CA MET A 1021 28.11 -33.74 -7.01
C MET A 1021 29.57 -34.08 -6.68
N ILE A 1022 30.52 -33.68 -7.52
CA ILE A 1022 31.95 -33.88 -7.25
C ILE A 1022 32.35 -33.21 -5.94
N GLN A 1023 31.90 -31.97 -5.70
CA GLN A 1023 32.23 -31.25 -4.46
C GLN A 1023 31.57 -31.89 -3.23
N LEU A 1024 30.30 -32.32 -3.33
CA LEU A 1024 29.60 -32.98 -2.21
C LEU A 1024 30.23 -34.34 -1.87
N LEU A 1025 30.64 -35.12 -2.86
CA LEU A 1025 31.28 -36.43 -2.68
C LEU A 1025 32.71 -36.36 -2.15
N GLN A 1026 33.33 -35.18 -2.13
CA GLN A 1026 34.63 -34.96 -1.46
C GLN A 1026 34.48 -34.82 0.07
N GLY A 1027 33.25 -34.70 0.60
CA GLY A 1027 32.96 -34.59 2.03
C GLY A 1027 32.61 -35.92 2.70
N GLU A 1028 32.57 -35.93 4.04
CA GLU A 1028 32.12 -37.08 4.84
C GLU A 1028 30.58 -37.23 4.78
N VAL A 1029 30.10 -38.47 4.61
CA VAL A 1029 28.66 -38.81 4.59
C VAL A 1029 28.15 -38.97 6.02
N LYS A 1030 27.09 -38.24 6.41
CA LYS A 1030 26.43 -38.48 7.70
C LYS A 1030 25.53 -39.72 7.62
N PRO A 1031 25.60 -40.66 8.57
CA PRO A 1031 24.65 -41.77 8.62
C PRO A 1031 23.25 -41.24 8.94
N SER A 1032 22.30 -41.43 8.02
CA SER A 1032 20.88 -41.17 8.25
C SER A 1032 20.36 -42.10 9.35
N LYS A 1033 19.68 -41.56 10.37
CA LYS A 1033 19.10 -42.35 11.47
C LYS A 1033 17.77 -43.01 11.11
N ASP A 1034 17.17 -42.70 9.95
CA ASP A 1034 15.80 -43.09 9.63
C ASP A 1034 15.61 -43.82 8.28
N ASP A 1035 16.65 -44.49 7.75
CA ASP A 1035 16.47 -45.35 6.56
C ASP A 1035 17.18 -46.71 6.70
N PRO A 1036 16.47 -47.86 6.68
CA PRO A 1036 17.05 -49.20 6.85
C PRO A 1036 17.79 -49.72 5.60
N CYS A 1037 18.13 -48.86 4.65
CA CYS A 1037 18.84 -49.22 3.42
C CYS A 1037 20.09 -48.36 3.21
N SER A 1038 21.04 -48.46 4.14
CA SER A 1038 22.44 -48.13 3.85
C SER A 1038 23.02 -49.24 2.97
N VAL A 1039 23.31 -48.95 1.70
CA VAL A 1039 24.11 -49.85 0.85
C VAL A 1039 25.56 -49.77 1.32
N SER A 1040 26.11 -50.92 1.71
CA SER A 1040 27.49 -51.14 2.14
C SER A 1040 28.53 -50.88 1.07
#